data_AF-A0A7X6PU60-F1
#
_entry.id   AF-A0A7X6PU60-F1
#
_cell.length_a   1.000
_cell.length_b   1.000
_cell.length_c   1.000
_cell.angle_alpha   90.00
_cell.angle_beta   90.00
_cell.angle_gamma   90.00
#
_symmetry.space_group_name_H-M   'P 1'
#
loop_
_entity.id
_entity.type
_entity.pdbx_description
1 polymer ?
#
loop_
_entity_poly.entity_id
_entity_poly.type
_entity_poly.pdbx_seq_one_letter_code
_entity_poly.pdbx_strand_id
1 'polypeptide(L)'
;MTGNRPFNPQRRRRHRPKRSHAGNTSLYENCRIDPALNTSFRKIGKPAAKGFKPDLFQLEALEKLKQGDVLVSAPTGSGKTWIAIQAIRRNLTENLRAWYASPLKALSNSLYEEFKVEFGPELCGILTGERKENTDAPLIVGTTEILRNQLYDNMHEGTNLSSDLVILDEAHYLSDPDRGVVWEEVLIYLPPRVRLLLLSATVSNAGEVCGWLMKNRKTKAHVVKAVKRPVPLETLFLFPDGLMAPLSGKKGLSPKIKKFIFSNSSRGQFRGRVRPGYDSIINCLRKQNLLPAIFFLKSRMDCDDALSMCRHISADSKQRAKLKKEAGLFLKEYPHLENHRHLKLMTQTLIASHHAGHLPYWKVLIERMMNRGYLDAIFSTSTVAAGVNFPARCVVLVQSDKFNGHAFNDLTATELHQMTGRAGRRGMDNIGFVVLIPGVHQNVQLIHELINSEPEPLVSQIQINFSMVLNLLLSHTPDDVKTLLELSFARYQDRNKGTWIRAYLDDILNTLSSLLPGSRCDSRDPFEVTELISEREGLKRQEKRRAGKDYINGSHEHGYKRETLLCKGCRSLSSCNIKTNKPLRKALANFKSSSFMLSRMGETQWINFKRHLRFLKDTGFADEAGRLTQDGEWASKLRIDQPLLIGEAIRQGGVNGASPAVMAGLTALFVWDREQEVETRLGSIDRLDIMIDAYDTLISSMEQIIQYMDRRGFSYPQIMFWPGAALFLWAEGTPWEILLKNIPISEGDMASLIVRTADHLRQMLNLEETHPILAATARNAMGLILREPVFLD
;
A
#
# COMPACT_ATOMS: atom_id res chain seq x y z
N MET A 1 -5.33 73.32 -6.97
CA MET A 1 -5.84 72.14 -7.71
C MET A 1 -5.60 72.39 -9.20
N THR A 2 -4.58 71.74 -9.76
CA THR A 2 -4.68 70.61 -10.71
C THR A 2 -4.70 71.06 -12.17
N GLY A 3 -3.61 70.78 -12.89
CA GLY A 3 -3.64 70.60 -14.35
C GLY A 3 -2.70 71.48 -15.19
N ASN A 4 -1.77 70.79 -15.87
CA ASN A 4 -1.18 71.06 -17.20
C ASN A 4 -0.03 72.08 -17.44
N ARG A 5 1.16 71.49 -17.73
CA ARG A 5 2.14 71.64 -18.87
C ARG A 5 2.59 73.06 -19.31
N PRO A 6 3.74 73.26 -20.03
CA PRO A 6 4.66 72.32 -20.70
C PRO A 6 6.18 72.61 -20.47
N PHE A 7 7.10 71.76 -20.94
CA PHE A 7 8.44 72.25 -21.35
C PHE A 7 9.10 71.37 -22.42
N ASN A 8 9.75 72.05 -23.37
CA ASN A 8 10.31 71.62 -24.66
C ASN A 8 11.77 71.06 -24.50
N PRO A 9 12.50 70.64 -25.55
CA PRO A 9 13.38 69.46 -25.56
C PRO A 9 14.88 69.83 -25.55
N GLN A 10 15.75 68.81 -25.72
CA GLN A 10 17.24 68.80 -25.81
C GLN A 10 17.88 68.32 -24.49
N ARG A 11 18.81 67.35 -24.43
CA ARG A 11 19.84 66.88 -25.38
C ARG A 11 20.28 65.45 -25.00
N ARG A 12 20.68 64.71 -26.03
CA ARG A 12 21.09 63.29 -26.08
C ARG A 12 22.26 62.91 -25.15
N ARG A 13 22.13 61.80 -24.41
CA ARG A 13 23.24 60.87 -24.10
C ARG A 13 22.89 59.47 -24.61
N ARG A 14 23.71 58.98 -25.55
CA ARG A 14 23.56 57.69 -26.24
C ARG A 14 23.74 56.53 -25.24
N HIS A 15 22.65 55.84 -24.91
CA HIS A 15 22.73 54.51 -24.29
C HIS A 15 23.10 53.48 -25.37
N ARG A 16 24.30 52.89 -25.26
CA ARG A 16 24.61 51.61 -25.91
C ARG A 16 23.71 50.54 -25.27
N PRO A 17 22.93 49.76 -26.05
CA PRO A 17 22.24 48.61 -25.48
C PRO A 17 23.29 47.58 -25.06
N LYS A 18 23.29 47.21 -23.78
CA LYS A 18 24.00 46.03 -23.30
C LYS A 18 23.43 44.83 -24.08
N ARG A 19 24.30 44.17 -24.86
CA ARG A 19 24.02 42.84 -25.41
C ARG A 19 23.71 41.89 -24.25
N SER A 20 22.44 41.65 -23.96
CA SER A 20 21.98 40.47 -23.24
C SER A 20 21.86 39.33 -24.26
N HIS A 21 23.00 38.80 -24.69
CA HIS A 21 23.06 37.45 -25.26
C HIS A 21 23.43 36.50 -24.11
N ALA A 22 22.46 36.19 -23.26
CA ALA A 22 22.49 34.91 -22.57
C ALA A 22 22.01 33.89 -23.60
N GLY A 23 22.96 33.24 -24.28
CA GLY A 23 22.65 32.20 -25.24
C GLY A 23 21.82 31.11 -24.56
N ASN A 24 20.72 30.70 -25.20
CA ASN A 24 20.05 29.44 -24.93
C ASN A 24 21.05 28.31 -25.23
N THR A 25 21.88 27.93 -24.26
CA THR A 25 22.59 26.64 -24.33
C THR A 25 21.55 25.56 -24.09
N SER A 26 21.17 24.89 -25.17
CA SER A 26 20.36 23.68 -25.19
C SER A 26 20.98 22.59 -24.31
N LEU A 27 20.20 22.12 -23.34
CA LEU A 27 20.66 21.12 -22.38
C LEU A 27 20.75 19.74 -23.03
N TYR A 28 21.78 18.98 -22.66
CA TYR A 28 22.00 17.59 -23.07
C TYR A 28 22.19 17.33 -24.59
N GLU A 29 22.34 18.35 -25.44
CA GLU A 29 22.52 18.14 -26.90
C GLU A 29 23.82 17.40 -27.24
N ASN A 30 24.91 17.70 -26.52
CA ASN A 30 26.24 17.13 -26.70
C ASN A 30 26.48 15.94 -25.78
N CYS A 31 25.72 14.87 -26.00
CA CYS A 31 25.82 13.64 -25.24
C CYS A 31 27.19 12.98 -25.37
N ARG A 32 27.98 12.97 -24.29
CA ARG A 32 29.35 12.43 -24.25
C ARG A 32 29.56 11.59 -22.99
N ILE A 33 30.45 10.61 -23.08
CA ILE A 33 30.78 9.72 -21.95
C ILE A 33 32.14 10.10 -21.35
N ASP A 34 32.24 10.05 -20.03
CA ASP A 34 33.52 10.15 -19.35
C ASP A 34 34.39 8.92 -19.70
N PRO A 35 35.69 9.09 -20.04
CA PRO A 35 36.56 7.97 -20.36
C PRO A 35 36.60 6.85 -19.31
N ALA A 36 36.34 7.17 -18.04
CA ALA A 36 36.23 6.18 -16.96
C ALA A 36 35.13 5.13 -17.21
N LEU A 37 34.10 5.46 -18.00
CA LEU A 37 32.96 4.58 -18.29
C LEU A 37 33.19 3.66 -19.49
N ASN A 38 34.28 3.85 -20.26
CA ASN A 38 34.55 3.07 -21.48
C ASN A 38 34.49 1.56 -21.24
N THR A 39 35.03 1.09 -20.11
CA THR A 39 35.04 -0.33 -19.75
C THR A 39 33.63 -0.89 -19.50
N SER A 40 32.77 -0.11 -18.83
CA SER A 40 31.39 -0.51 -18.54
C SER A 40 30.51 -0.43 -19.79
N PHE A 41 30.69 0.60 -20.62
CA PHE A 41 29.91 0.79 -21.85
C PHE A 41 30.26 -0.25 -22.93
N ARG A 42 31.51 -0.74 -22.98
CA ARG A 42 31.87 -1.88 -23.84
C ARG A 42 31.14 -3.17 -23.51
N LYS A 43 30.60 -3.32 -22.29
CA LYS A 43 29.83 -4.49 -21.89
C LYS A 43 28.37 -4.43 -22.37
N ILE A 44 27.88 -3.27 -22.83
CA ILE A 44 26.49 -3.12 -23.29
C ILE A 44 26.21 -4.15 -24.39
N GLY A 45 25.10 -4.89 -24.22
CA GLY A 45 24.67 -5.91 -25.16
C GLY A 45 24.10 -7.13 -24.46
N LYS A 46 23.67 -8.09 -25.27
CA LYS A 46 23.13 -9.36 -24.80
C LYS A 46 24.27 -10.31 -24.40
N PRO A 47 24.14 -11.05 -23.29
CA PRO A 47 25.06 -12.14 -22.99
C PRO A 47 24.99 -13.21 -24.09
N ALA A 48 26.11 -13.87 -24.36
CA ALA A 48 26.13 -15.02 -25.26
C ALA A 48 25.18 -16.11 -24.74
N ALA A 49 24.43 -16.73 -25.65
CA ALA A 49 23.54 -17.84 -25.31
C ALA A 49 24.37 -18.99 -24.71
N LYS A 50 24.28 -19.17 -23.40
CA LYS A 50 24.82 -20.32 -22.69
C LYS A 50 23.65 -21.15 -22.18
N GLY A 51 23.83 -22.46 -22.09
CA GLY A 51 22.89 -23.32 -21.38
C GLY A 51 22.65 -22.79 -19.96
N PHE A 52 21.40 -22.83 -19.51
CA PHE A 52 21.05 -22.37 -18.18
C PHE A 52 21.85 -23.18 -17.14
N LYS A 53 22.56 -22.48 -16.25
CA LYS A 53 23.24 -23.07 -15.11
C LYS A 53 22.74 -22.37 -13.85
N PRO A 54 22.20 -23.10 -12.86
CA PRO A 54 21.76 -22.49 -11.63
C PRO A 54 22.95 -21.94 -10.82
N ASP A 55 22.70 -20.83 -10.13
CA ASP A 55 23.65 -20.22 -9.20
C ASP A 55 23.79 -21.10 -7.95
N LEU A 56 24.97 -21.07 -7.29
CA LEU A 56 25.24 -21.89 -6.11
C LEU A 56 24.22 -21.71 -4.98
N PHE A 57 23.77 -20.47 -4.75
CA PHE A 57 22.76 -20.20 -3.71
C PHE A 57 21.40 -20.84 -4.03
N GLN A 58 21.07 -21.01 -5.32
CA GLN A 58 19.82 -21.68 -5.72
C GLN A 58 19.89 -23.17 -5.40
N LEU A 59 21.03 -23.81 -5.65
CA LEU A 59 21.27 -25.21 -5.28
C LEU A 59 21.30 -25.39 -3.75
N GLU A 60 21.97 -24.47 -3.05
CA GLU A 60 22.01 -24.46 -1.58
C GLU A 60 20.60 -24.33 -0.97
N ALA A 61 19.74 -23.48 -1.55
CA ALA A 61 18.36 -23.34 -1.10
C ALA A 61 17.57 -24.65 -1.25
N LEU A 62 17.69 -25.34 -2.38
CA LEU A 62 17.02 -26.63 -2.59
C LEU A 62 17.54 -27.73 -1.65
N GLU A 63 18.84 -27.73 -1.37
CA GLU A 63 19.42 -28.70 -0.44
C GLU A 63 18.97 -28.45 1.01
N LYS A 64 19.00 -27.18 1.45
CA LYS A 64 18.49 -26.80 2.77
C LYS A 64 16.98 -27.04 2.91
N LEU A 65 16.22 -26.92 1.82
CA LEU A 65 14.78 -27.16 1.81
C LEU A 65 14.43 -28.62 2.10
N LYS A 66 15.35 -29.57 1.87
CA LYS A 66 15.19 -30.97 2.33
C LYS A 66 15.21 -31.07 3.86
N GLN A 67 15.99 -30.22 4.52
CA GLN A 67 16.34 -30.37 5.95
C GLN A 67 15.50 -29.49 6.88
N GLY A 68 15.07 -28.33 6.41
CA GLY A 68 14.16 -27.43 7.13
C GLY A 68 13.42 -26.48 6.20
N ASP A 69 12.68 -25.55 6.80
CA ASP A 69 12.11 -24.39 6.11
C ASP A 69 13.24 -23.49 5.60
N VAL A 70 13.00 -22.74 4.52
CA VAL A 70 14.05 -21.90 3.90
C VAL A 70 13.53 -20.50 3.62
N LEU A 71 14.29 -19.49 4.04
CA LEU A 71 14.14 -18.10 3.61
C LEU A 71 15.29 -17.74 2.66
N VAL A 72 14.94 -17.50 1.39
CA VAL A 72 15.87 -17.02 0.36
C VAL A 72 15.79 -15.49 0.29
N SER A 73 16.87 -14.82 0.67
CA SER A 73 17.02 -13.37 0.56
C SER A 73 17.99 -13.06 -0.57
N ALA A 74 17.46 -12.64 -1.73
CA ALA A 74 18.26 -12.39 -2.93
C ALA A 74 17.69 -11.20 -3.76
N PRO A 75 18.55 -10.43 -4.46
CA PRO A 75 18.12 -9.28 -5.25
C PRO A 75 17.04 -9.66 -6.27
N THR A 76 16.18 -8.70 -6.62
CA THR A 76 15.20 -8.87 -7.69
C THR A 76 15.90 -9.23 -9.00
N GLY A 77 15.29 -10.14 -9.78
CA GLY A 77 15.92 -10.68 -10.98
C GLY A 77 17.03 -11.70 -10.71
N SER A 78 17.25 -12.15 -9.47
CA SER A 78 18.20 -13.23 -9.15
C SER A 78 17.69 -14.64 -9.45
N GLY A 79 16.56 -14.79 -10.14
CA GLY A 79 16.01 -16.09 -10.51
C GLY A 79 15.46 -16.88 -9.32
N LYS A 80 14.87 -16.21 -8.32
CA LYS A 80 14.24 -16.86 -7.16
C LYS A 80 13.12 -17.83 -7.59
N THR A 81 12.35 -17.46 -8.62
CA THR A 81 11.30 -18.30 -9.22
C THR A 81 11.81 -19.67 -9.66
N TRP A 82 13.07 -19.78 -10.11
CA TRP A 82 13.64 -21.07 -10.46
C TRP A 82 13.72 -22.03 -9.26
N ILE A 83 14.03 -21.53 -8.06
CA ILE A 83 14.04 -22.33 -6.83
C ILE A 83 12.64 -22.87 -6.56
N ALA A 84 11.61 -22.03 -6.69
CA ALA A 84 10.22 -22.46 -6.55
C ALA A 84 9.84 -23.54 -7.56
N ILE A 85 10.17 -23.35 -8.84
CA ILE A 85 9.88 -24.32 -9.90
C ILE A 85 10.52 -25.68 -9.60
N GLN A 86 11.78 -25.71 -9.16
CA GLN A 86 12.43 -26.99 -8.82
C GLN A 86 11.85 -27.63 -7.56
N ALA A 87 11.49 -26.83 -6.56
CA ALA A 87 10.84 -27.34 -5.34
C ALA A 87 9.45 -27.94 -5.66
N ILE A 88 8.64 -27.24 -6.47
CA ILE A 88 7.35 -27.73 -6.96
C ILE A 88 7.53 -29.00 -7.79
N ARG A 89 8.44 -29.00 -8.76
CA ARG A 89 8.73 -30.16 -9.61
C ARG A 89 9.00 -31.41 -8.77
N ARG A 90 9.86 -31.28 -7.77
CA ARG A 90 10.20 -32.39 -6.88
C ARG A 90 8.98 -32.90 -6.12
N ASN A 91 8.18 -32.00 -5.53
CA ASN A 91 6.96 -32.39 -4.83
C ASN A 91 5.99 -33.13 -5.75
N LEU A 92 5.73 -32.60 -6.95
CA LEU A 92 4.83 -33.23 -7.92
C LEU A 92 5.33 -34.62 -8.34
N THR A 93 6.65 -34.79 -8.55
CA THR A 93 7.22 -36.12 -8.85
C THR A 93 7.12 -37.12 -7.70
N GLU A 94 7.04 -36.63 -6.46
CA GLU A 94 6.83 -37.45 -5.25
C GLU A 94 5.33 -37.63 -4.93
N ASN A 95 4.42 -37.25 -5.84
CA ASN A 95 2.96 -37.21 -5.64
C ASN A 95 2.50 -36.36 -4.44
N LEU A 96 3.30 -35.35 -4.08
CA LEU A 96 3.01 -34.37 -3.04
C LEU A 96 2.38 -33.10 -3.62
N ARG A 97 1.66 -32.36 -2.78
CA ARG A 97 0.93 -31.15 -3.17
C ARG A 97 1.72 -29.89 -2.82
N ALA A 98 1.57 -28.85 -3.62
CA ALA A 98 2.25 -27.56 -3.42
C ALA A 98 1.26 -26.39 -3.54
N TRP A 99 1.48 -25.37 -2.70
CA TRP A 99 0.78 -24.10 -2.79
C TRP A 99 1.78 -22.98 -3.04
N TYR A 100 1.55 -22.20 -4.08
CA TYR A 100 2.31 -20.99 -4.37
C TYR A 100 1.44 -19.76 -4.07
N ALA A 101 1.83 -18.96 -3.09
CA ALA A 101 1.14 -17.73 -2.75
C ALA A 101 1.96 -16.50 -3.13
N SER A 102 1.30 -15.54 -3.78
CA SER A 102 1.85 -14.23 -4.14
C SER A 102 1.01 -13.11 -3.54
N PRO A 103 1.59 -11.95 -3.15
CA PRO A 103 0.80 -10.85 -2.62
C PRO A 103 -0.08 -10.18 -3.69
N LEU A 104 0.23 -10.32 -4.98
CA LEU A 104 -0.47 -9.58 -6.05
C LEU A 104 -1.29 -10.52 -6.94
N LYS A 105 -2.56 -10.16 -7.18
CA LYS A 105 -3.46 -10.88 -8.10
C LYS A 105 -2.87 -11.01 -9.51
N ALA A 106 -2.35 -9.91 -10.05
CA ALA A 106 -1.74 -9.88 -11.39
C ALA A 106 -0.52 -10.83 -11.49
N LEU A 107 0.32 -10.87 -10.45
CA LEU A 107 1.46 -11.77 -10.38
C LEU A 107 1.01 -13.24 -10.27
N SER A 108 -0.03 -13.51 -9.47
CA SER A 108 -0.65 -14.85 -9.36
C SER A 108 -1.15 -15.35 -10.71
N ASN A 109 -1.85 -14.52 -11.48
CA ASN A 109 -2.31 -14.86 -12.83
C ASN A 109 -1.14 -15.12 -13.79
N SER A 110 -0.12 -14.26 -13.79
CA SER A 110 1.07 -14.45 -14.65
C SER A 110 1.81 -15.75 -14.33
N LEU A 111 1.96 -16.09 -13.05
CA LEU A 111 2.64 -17.31 -12.61
C LEU A 111 1.80 -18.55 -12.88
N TYR A 112 0.47 -18.45 -12.78
CA TYR A 112 -0.42 -19.54 -13.16
C TYR A 112 -0.25 -19.93 -14.63
N GLU A 113 -0.21 -18.95 -15.55
CA GLU A 113 0.05 -19.23 -16.97
C GLU A 113 1.46 -19.81 -17.19
N GLU A 114 2.48 -19.31 -16.48
CA GLU A 114 3.85 -19.85 -16.55
C GLU A 114 3.92 -21.31 -16.05
N PHE A 115 3.26 -21.61 -14.93
CA PHE A 115 3.23 -22.96 -14.35
C PHE A 115 2.42 -23.95 -15.17
N LYS A 116 1.35 -23.52 -15.84
CA LYS A 116 0.64 -24.37 -16.81
C LYS A 116 1.55 -24.82 -17.96
N VAL A 117 2.40 -23.91 -18.45
CA VAL A 117 3.38 -24.24 -19.50
C VAL A 117 4.46 -25.18 -18.97
N GLU A 118 4.92 -24.97 -17.74
CA GLU A 118 6.05 -25.73 -17.14
C GLU A 118 5.65 -27.12 -16.63
N PHE A 119 4.46 -27.28 -16.06
CA PHE A 119 4.01 -28.50 -15.37
C PHE A 119 2.83 -29.21 -16.04
N GLY A 120 2.11 -28.53 -16.95
CA GLY A 120 0.87 -29.04 -17.54
C GLY A 120 -0.38 -28.44 -16.88
N PRO A 121 -1.43 -28.13 -17.66
CA PRO A 121 -2.65 -27.51 -17.16
C PRO A 121 -3.42 -28.37 -16.16
N GLU A 122 -3.36 -29.70 -16.28
CA GLU A 122 -4.04 -30.66 -15.41
C GLU A 122 -3.50 -30.66 -13.97
N LEU A 123 -2.21 -30.31 -13.80
CA LEU A 123 -1.57 -30.26 -12.49
C LEU A 123 -1.71 -28.91 -11.80
N CYS A 124 -2.20 -27.88 -12.51
CA CYS A 124 -2.22 -26.50 -12.05
C CYS A 124 -3.64 -25.98 -11.82
N GLY A 125 -3.87 -25.44 -10.64
CA GLY A 125 -5.07 -24.69 -10.28
C GLY A 125 -4.75 -23.25 -9.87
N ILE A 126 -5.75 -22.39 -9.94
CA ILE A 126 -5.69 -21.02 -9.42
C ILE A 126 -6.87 -20.75 -8.51
N LEU A 127 -6.57 -20.20 -7.33
CA LEU A 127 -7.56 -19.76 -6.36
C LEU A 127 -7.26 -18.33 -5.92
N THR A 128 -8.05 -17.40 -6.44
CA THR A 128 -8.04 -15.99 -6.08
C THR A 128 -9.45 -15.55 -5.68
N GLY A 129 -9.61 -14.34 -5.15
CA GLY A 129 -10.95 -13.81 -4.82
C GLY A 129 -11.89 -13.66 -6.03
N GLU A 130 -11.36 -13.65 -7.26
CA GLU A 130 -12.13 -13.41 -8.50
C GLU A 130 -12.15 -14.62 -9.43
N ARG A 131 -11.08 -15.43 -9.42
CA ARG A 131 -10.91 -16.58 -10.31
C ARG A 131 -10.68 -17.84 -9.49
N LYS A 132 -11.48 -18.87 -9.77
CA LYS A 132 -11.35 -20.23 -9.22
C LYS A 132 -11.34 -21.21 -10.39
N GLU A 133 -10.24 -21.93 -10.57
CA GLU A 133 -10.07 -22.88 -11.67
C GLU A 133 -9.21 -24.06 -11.20
N ASN A 134 -9.66 -25.29 -11.48
CA ASN A 134 -8.98 -26.54 -11.10
C ASN A 134 -8.50 -26.55 -9.62
N THR A 135 -9.40 -26.25 -8.69
CA THR A 135 -9.04 -26.01 -7.27
C THR A 135 -8.56 -27.26 -6.52
N ASP A 136 -8.77 -28.44 -7.09
CA ASP A 136 -8.31 -29.72 -6.54
C ASP A 136 -6.93 -30.14 -7.08
N ALA A 137 -6.32 -29.32 -7.96
CA ALA A 137 -5.04 -29.60 -8.57
C ALA A 137 -3.90 -29.79 -7.53
N PRO A 138 -2.90 -30.63 -7.82
CA PRO A 138 -1.74 -30.81 -6.95
C PRO A 138 -0.94 -29.53 -6.72
N LEU A 139 -0.90 -28.61 -7.68
CA LEU A 139 -0.31 -27.26 -7.54
C LEU A 139 -1.40 -26.21 -7.56
N ILE A 140 -1.54 -25.44 -6.48
CA ILE A 140 -2.44 -24.28 -6.41
C ILE A 140 -1.64 -22.99 -6.40
N VAL A 141 -1.99 -22.07 -7.29
CA VAL A 141 -1.50 -20.68 -7.28
C VAL A 141 -2.59 -19.79 -6.70
N GLY A 142 -2.27 -18.97 -5.70
CA GLY A 142 -3.26 -18.08 -5.10
C GLY A 142 -2.65 -16.84 -4.47
N THR A 143 -3.50 -15.99 -3.91
CA THR A 143 -3.00 -14.87 -3.10
C THR A 143 -2.76 -15.29 -1.65
N THR A 144 -1.93 -14.54 -0.92
CA THR A 144 -1.66 -14.80 0.51
C THR A 144 -2.94 -14.79 1.34
N GLU A 145 -3.90 -13.91 1.01
CA GLU A 145 -5.20 -13.79 1.69
C GLU A 145 -6.07 -15.04 1.49
N ILE A 146 -6.01 -15.66 0.31
CA ILE A 146 -6.75 -16.90 0.05
C ILE A 146 -6.14 -18.06 0.83
N LEU A 147 -4.81 -18.18 0.87
CA LEU A 147 -4.14 -19.18 1.69
C LEU A 147 -4.50 -19.03 3.18
N ARG A 148 -4.52 -17.80 3.71
CA ARG A 148 -4.97 -17.53 5.08
C ARG A 148 -6.40 -18.03 5.31
N ASN A 149 -7.34 -17.70 4.42
CA ASN A 149 -8.73 -18.13 4.58
C ASN A 149 -8.82 -19.66 4.64
N GLN A 150 -8.10 -20.36 3.76
CA GLN A 150 -8.05 -21.82 3.79
C GLN A 150 -7.48 -22.37 5.10
N LEU A 151 -6.46 -21.73 5.69
CA LEU A 151 -5.97 -22.13 7.02
C LEU A 151 -7.04 -21.96 8.10
N TYR A 152 -7.85 -20.90 8.03
CA TYR A 152 -8.97 -20.69 8.96
C TYR A 152 -10.07 -21.72 8.79
N ASP A 153 -10.49 -21.98 7.55
CA ASP A 153 -11.51 -22.99 7.23
C ASP A 153 -11.07 -24.36 7.78
N ASN A 154 -9.82 -24.75 7.54
CA ASN A 154 -9.26 -26.00 8.04
C ASN A 154 -9.24 -26.07 9.58
N MET A 155 -8.88 -24.99 10.27
CA MET A 155 -8.89 -24.97 11.73
C MET A 155 -10.30 -25.09 12.31
N HIS A 156 -11.29 -24.47 11.67
CA HIS A 156 -12.69 -24.54 12.08
C HIS A 156 -13.27 -25.95 11.87
N GLU A 157 -12.97 -26.58 10.73
CA GLU A 157 -13.41 -27.93 10.39
C GLU A 157 -12.59 -29.03 11.11
N GLY A 158 -11.48 -28.67 11.77
CA GLY A 158 -10.56 -29.62 12.38
C GLY A 158 -9.75 -30.44 11.37
N THR A 159 -9.62 -29.96 10.14
CA THR A 159 -8.87 -30.58 9.05
C THR A 159 -7.48 -29.96 8.92
N ASN A 160 -6.63 -30.51 8.06
CA ASN A 160 -5.30 -29.96 7.78
C ASN A 160 -5.20 -29.52 6.31
N LEU A 161 -4.44 -28.44 6.06
CA LEU A 161 -4.13 -27.97 4.71
C LEU A 161 -3.56 -29.09 3.84
N SER A 162 -4.20 -29.46 2.74
CA SER A 162 -3.79 -30.62 1.90
C SER A 162 -2.38 -30.51 1.29
N SER A 163 -1.77 -29.33 1.27
CA SER A 163 -0.43 -29.08 0.71
C SER A 163 0.71 -29.56 1.61
N ASP A 164 1.80 -30.01 0.98
CA ASP A 164 3.03 -30.45 1.65
C ASP A 164 4.15 -29.40 1.58
N LEU A 165 4.08 -28.52 0.57
CA LEU A 165 4.96 -27.37 0.40
C LEU A 165 4.12 -26.10 0.23
N VAL A 166 4.48 -25.06 0.97
CA VAL A 166 3.98 -23.70 0.77
C VAL A 166 5.14 -22.80 0.39
N ILE A 167 4.98 -22.12 -0.75
CA ILE A 167 5.92 -21.12 -1.25
C ILE A 167 5.24 -19.77 -1.09
N LEU A 168 5.84 -18.85 -0.34
CA LEU A 168 5.40 -17.46 -0.29
C LEU A 168 6.41 -16.57 -1.02
N ASP A 169 5.98 -15.94 -2.10
CA ASP A 169 6.81 -15.04 -2.89
C ASP A 169 6.69 -13.60 -2.45
N GLU A 170 7.77 -12.84 -2.62
CA GLU A 170 7.92 -11.47 -2.13
C GLU A 170 7.67 -11.33 -0.61
N ALA A 171 8.28 -12.21 0.19
CA ALA A 171 8.15 -12.23 1.66
C ALA A 171 8.60 -10.93 2.37
N HIS A 172 9.20 -9.99 1.65
CA HIS A 172 9.43 -8.63 2.15
C HIS A 172 8.13 -7.83 2.36
N TYR A 173 7.00 -8.27 1.79
CA TYR A 173 5.65 -7.75 2.10
C TYR A 173 5.18 -8.06 3.52
N LEU A 174 5.93 -8.84 4.30
CA LEU A 174 5.70 -8.97 5.75
C LEU A 174 5.68 -7.60 6.45
N SER A 175 6.42 -6.61 5.92
CA SER A 175 6.47 -5.25 6.44
C SER A 175 5.57 -4.26 5.69
N ASP A 176 4.67 -4.75 4.85
CA ASP A 176 3.64 -3.92 4.22
C ASP A 176 2.59 -3.48 5.26
N PRO A 177 2.29 -2.17 5.39
CA PRO A 177 1.38 -1.67 6.43
C PRO A 177 -0.03 -2.26 6.38
N ASP A 178 -0.54 -2.57 5.19
CA ASP A 178 -1.92 -3.02 4.99
C ASP A 178 -2.01 -4.55 4.98
N ARG A 179 -1.01 -5.21 4.39
CA ARG A 179 -1.04 -6.67 4.13
C ARG A 179 -0.15 -7.49 5.05
N GLY A 180 0.78 -6.87 5.77
CA GLY A 180 1.76 -7.57 6.62
C GLY A 180 1.12 -8.45 7.71
N VAL A 181 -0.08 -8.08 8.19
CA VAL A 181 -0.83 -8.87 9.17
C VAL A 181 -1.21 -10.25 8.63
N VAL A 182 -1.69 -10.31 7.38
CA VAL A 182 -2.07 -11.56 6.70
C VAL A 182 -0.87 -12.50 6.60
N TRP A 183 0.32 -11.94 6.33
CA TRP A 183 1.56 -12.70 6.27
C TRP A 183 1.93 -13.30 7.62
N GLU A 184 1.84 -12.53 8.71
CA GLU A 184 2.10 -13.04 10.05
C GLU A 184 1.13 -14.16 10.45
N GLU A 185 -0.17 -13.98 10.19
CA GLU A 185 -1.20 -15.00 10.44
C GLU A 185 -0.88 -16.31 9.70
N VAL A 186 -0.61 -16.24 8.40
CA VAL A 186 -0.24 -17.43 7.60
C VAL A 186 0.98 -18.12 8.20
N LEU A 187 2.03 -17.37 8.56
CA LEU A 187 3.27 -17.95 9.08
C LEU A 187 3.12 -18.58 10.47
N ILE A 188 2.24 -18.03 11.31
CA ILE A 188 1.91 -18.57 12.64
C ILE A 188 1.08 -19.85 12.52
N TYR A 189 0.05 -19.84 11.69
CA TYR A 189 -0.92 -20.95 11.61
C TYR A 189 -0.51 -22.08 10.68
N LEU A 190 0.41 -21.84 9.75
CA LEU A 190 0.84 -22.86 8.82
C LEU A 190 1.36 -24.09 9.60
N PRO A 191 0.83 -25.31 9.39
CA PRO A 191 1.23 -26.46 10.20
C PRO A 191 2.72 -26.79 10.05
N PRO A 192 3.41 -27.22 11.13
CA PRO A 192 4.84 -27.61 11.08
C PRO A 192 5.17 -28.73 10.09
N ARG A 193 4.18 -29.59 9.75
CA ARG A 193 4.36 -30.65 8.74
C ARG A 193 4.57 -30.09 7.32
N VAL A 194 4.05 -28.90 7.05
CA VAL A 194 4.14 -28.27 5.73
C VAL A 194 5.49 -27.61 5.60
N ARG A 195 6.25 -27.96 4.56
CA ARG A 195 7.52 -27.33 4.26
C ARG A 195 7.29 -25.90 3.80
N LEU A 196 8.04 -24.94 4.33
CA LEU A 196 7.93 -23.54 3.97
C LEU A 196 9.14 -23.06 3.18
N LEU A 197 8.89 -22.43 2.02
CA LEU A 197 9.88 -21.71 1.23
C LEU A 197 9.46 -20.23 1.10
N LEU A 198 10.23 -19.33 1.71
CA LEU A 198 10.05 -17.88 1.59
C LEU A 198 11.03 -17.32 0.56
N LEU A 199 10.50 -16.64 -0.45
CA LEU A 199 11.31 -15.92 -1.45
C LEU A 199 11.19 -14.43 -1.19
N SER A 200 12.32 -13.75 -0.97
CA SER A 200 12.34 -12.33 -0.65
C SER A 200 13.37 -11.58 -1.50
N ALA A 201 13.12 -10.29 -1.71
CA ALA A 201 14.18 -9.33 -1.99
C ALA A 201 15.22 -9.34 -0.85
N THR A 202 16.34 -8.65 -1.06
CA THR A 202 17.38 -8.52 -0.03
C THR A 202 16.82 -7.86 1.23
N VAL A 203 16.92 -8.55 2.37
CA VAL A 203 16.50 -8.05 3.69
C VAL A 203 17.64 -8.25 4.70
N SER A 204 17.87 -7.25 5.56
CA SER A 204 19.01 -7.27 6.49
C SER A 204 18.83 -8.30 7.61
N ASN A 205 17.63 -8.37 8.19
CA ASN A 205 17.29 -9.21 9.34
C ASN A 205 16.63 -10.57 8.99
N ALA A 206 16.93 -11.17 7.83
CA ALA A 206 16.42 -12.51 7.46
C ALA A 206 16.63 -13.58 8.56
N GLY A 207 17.73 -13.47 9.31
CA GLY A 207 18.01 -14.37 10.44
C GLY A 207 17.05 -14.19 11.63
N GLU A 208 16.53 -12.98 11.83
CA GLU A 208 15.53 -12.70 12.86
C GLU A 208 14.20 -13.40 12.53
N VAL A 209 13.74 -13.27 11.27
CA VAL A 209 12.54 -13.97 10.78
C VAL A 209 12.72 -15.49 10.88
N CYS A 210 13.89 -16.00 10.49
CA CYS A 210 14.21 -17.43 10.61
C CYS A 210 14.15 -17.91 12.07
N GLY A 211 14.74 -17.16 13.00
CA GLY A 211 14.70 -17.50 14.44
C GLY A 211 13.28 -17.46 15.02
N TRP A 212 12.47 -16.50 14.58
CA TRP A 212 11.05 -16.44 14.92
C TRP A 212 10.28 -17.68 14.43
N LEU A 213 10.47 -18.07 13.16
CA LEU A 213 9.84 -19.26 12.60
C LEU A 213 10.27 -20.54 13.31
N MET A 214 11.57 -20.70 13.62
CA MET A 214 12.06 -21.86 14.37
C MET A 214 11.39 -21.99 15.75
N LYS A 215 11.19 -20.86 16.44
CA LYS A 215 10.54 -20.83 17.74
C LYS A 215 9.06 -21.22 17.65
N ASN A 216 8.35 -20.70 16.66
CA ASN A 216 6.91 -20.91 16.52
C ASN A 216 6.58 -22.30 15.95
N ARG A 217 7.23 -22.67 14.84
CA ARG A 217 6.96 -23.91 14.10
C ARG A 217 7.63 -25.12 14.73
N LYS A 218 8.64 -24.92 15.59
CA LYS A 218 9.47 -25.98 16.19
C LYS A 218 10.16 -26.87 15.14
N THR A 219 10.42 -26.31 13.95
CA THR A 219 11.14 -26.93 12.84
C THR A 219 12.49 -26.26 12.63
N LYS A 220 13.42 -26.94 11.95
CA LYS A 220 14.63 -26.30 11.46
C LYS A 220 14.24 -25.28 10.39
N ALA A 221 14.85 -24.09 10.42
CA ALA A 221 14.75 -23.14 9.35
C ALA A 221 16.14 -22.61 8.98
N HIS A 222 16.34 -22.28 7.72
CA HIS A 222 17.62 -21.81 7.20
C HIS A 222 17.46 -20.54 6.40
N VAL A 223 18.43 -19.65 6.52
CA VAL A 223 18.58 -18.51 5.61
C VAL A 223 19.56 -18.87 4.50
N VAL A 224 19.19 -18.54 3.27
CA VAL A 224 20.09 -18.52 2.11
C VAL A 224 20.15 -17.10 1.59
N LYS A 225 21.32 -16.46 1.70
CA LYS A 225 21.55 -15.08 1.26
C LYS A 225 22.35 -15.08 -0.03
N ALA A 226 21.88 -14.34 -1.02
CA ALA A 226 22.67 -13.96 -2.18
C ALA A 226 22.83 -12.44 -2.18
N VAL A 227 24.08 -11.96 -2.15
CA VAL A 227 24.36 -10.50 -2.14
C VAL A 227 24.65 -9.99 -3.55
N LYS A 228 25.27 -10.83 -4.39
CA LYS A 228 25.75 -10.40 -5.70
C LYS A 228 24.61 -10.37 -6.71
N ARG A 229 24.37 -9.21 -7.31
CA ARG A 229 23.45 -9.10 -8.42
C ARG A 229 24.02 -9.84 -9.64
N PRO A 230 23.19 -10.65 -10.34
CA PRO A 230 23.59 -11.34 -11.58
C PRO A 230 23.98 -10.42 -12.73
N VAL A 231 23.24 -9.34 -12.91
CA VAL A 231 23.56 -8.29 -13.89
C VAL A 231 24.13 -7.12 -13.08
N PRO A 232 25.43 -6.79 -13.20
CA PRO A 232 26.01 -5.67 -12.45
C PRO A 232 25.33 -4.34 -12.83
N LEU A 233 25.36 -3.39 -11.89
CA LEU A 233 24.87 -2.02 -12.11
C LEU A 233 26.03 -1.03 -12.23
N GLU A 234 25.93 -0.11 -13.18
CA GLU A 234 26.76 1.09 -13.26
C GLU A 234 25.92 2.33 -12.92
N THR A 235 26.40 3.15 -11.98
CA THR A 235 25.68 4.32 -11.49
C THR A 235 26.28 5.58 -12.09
N LEU A 236 25.45 6.34 -12.79
CA LEU A 236 25.83 7.45 -13.64
C LEU A 236 25.18 8.74 -13.14
N PHE A 237 25.86 9.86 -13.38
CA PHE A 237 25.32 11.19 -13.26
C PHE A 237 25.37 11.88 -14.63
N LEU A 238 24.23 12.38 -15.09
CA LEU A 238 24.14 13.10 -16.36
C LEU A 238 24.19 14.61 -16.10
N PHE A 239 25.30 15.24 -16.47
CA PHE A 239 25.46 16.68 -16.35
C PHE A 239 24.58 17.43 -17.36
N PRO A 240 24.14 18.67 -17.04
CA PRO A 240 23.34 19.51 -17.94
C PRO A 240 23.98 19.78 -19.31
N ASP A 241 25.30 19.69 -19.41
CA ASP A 241 26.08 19.86 -20.65
C ASP A 241 26.12 18.58 -21.52
N GLY A 242 25.49 17.48 -21.09
CA GLY A 242 25.44 16.20 -21.79
C GLY A 242 26.54 15.21 -21.40
N LEU A 243 27.42 15.52 -20.45
CA LEU A 243 28.42 14.56 -19.97
C LEU A 243 27.79 13.50 -19.05
N MET A 244 27.94 12.22 -19.38
CA MET A 244 27.70 11.10 -18.46
C MET A 244 28.99 10.77 -17.71
N ALA A 245 28.96 10.82 -16.39
CA ALA A 245 30.10 10.49 -15.54
C ALA A 245 29.72 9.44 -14.48
N PRO A 246 30.68 8.68 -13.94
CA PRO A 246 30.41 7.79 -12.81
C PRO A 246 29.98 8.59 -11.58
N LEU A 247 28.97 8.09 -10.87
CA LEU A 247 28.47 8.69 -9.64
C LEU A 247 29.53 8.63 -8.54
N SER A 248 30.13 7.44 -8.36
CA SER A 248 31.15 7.18 -7.35
C SER A 248 32.56 7.41 -7.91
N GLY A 249 33.43 8.00 -7.09
CA GLY A 249 34.87 8.07 -7.29
C GLY A 249 35.62 7.24 -6.24
N LYS A 250 36.96 7.40 -6.16
CA LYS A 250 37.80 6.65 -5.20
C LYS A 250 37.45 6.89 -3.72
N LYS A 251 36.90 8.06 -3.38
CA LYS A 251 36.51 8.47 -2.01
C LYS A 251 35.16 9.20 -2.03
N GLY A 252 34.07 8.44 -2.07
CA GLY A 252 32.68 8.95 -2.16
C GLY A 252 32.33 9.45 -3.56
N LEU A 253 31.45 10.47 -3.65
CA LEU A 253 31.06 11.07 -4.94
C LEU A 253 32.26 11.50 -5.80
N SER A 254 32.11 11.40 -7.12
CA SER A 254 33.17 11.80 -8.05
C SER A 254 33.50 13.31 -7.91
N PRO A 255 34.78 13.72 -8.07
CA PRO A 255 35.19 15.11 -7.87
C PRO A 255 34.45 16.12 -8.77
N LYS A 256 34.09 15.71 -9.99
CA LYS A 256 33.31 16.54 -10.93
C LYS A 256 31.92 16.82 -10.38
N ILE A 257 31.26 15.79 -9.82
CA ILE A 257 29.92 15.90 -9.23
C ILE A 257 29.96 16.73 -7.95
N LYS A 258 30.93 16.48 -7.05
CA LYS A 258 31.12 17.30 -5.84
C LYS A 258 31.26 18.78 -6.20
N LYS A 259 32.15 19.12 -7.12
CA LYS A 259 32.35 20.50 -7.58
C LYS A 259 31.06 21.12 -8.11
N PHE A 260 30.30 20.38 -8.92
CA PHE A 260 29.02 20.83 -9.47
C PHE A 260 27.96 21.11 -8.38
N ILE A 261 27.80 20.20 -7.42
CA ILE A 261 26.87 20.36 -6.29
C ILE A 261 27.26 21.58 -5.43
N PHE A 262 28.54 21.71 -5.09
CA PHE A 262 29.03 22.86 -4.30
C PHE A 262 28.87 24.18 -5.06
N SER A 263 29.22 24.24 -6.35
CA SER A 263 29.11 25.47 -7.14
C SER A 263 27.67 25.95 -7.31
N ASN A 264 26.70 25.03 -7.38
CA ASN A 264 25.28 25.35 -7.48
C ASN A 264 24.64 25.68 -6.13
N SER A 265 25.26 25.28 -5.02
CA SER A 265 24.83 25.69 -3.67
C SER A 265 25.17 27.17 -3.40
N SER A 266 26.27 27.66 -3.97
CA SER A 266 26.76 29.05 -3.78
C SER A 266 26.18 30.06 -4.77
N ARG A 267 25.78 29.62 -5.97
CA ARG A 267 25.09 30.46 -6.97
C ARG A 267 23.63 30.01 -7.04
N GLY A 268 22.73 30.78 -6.42
CA GLY A 268 21.27 30.58 -6.48
C GLY A 268 20.63 30.58 -7.88
N GLN A 269 21.44 30.51 -8.95
CA GLN A 269 21.03 30.52 -10.36
C GLN A 269 20.46 29.18 -10.87
N PHE A 270 20.64 28.06 -10.17
CA PHE A 270 20.01 26.77 -10.53
C PHE A 270 18.84 26.37 -9.61
N ARG A 271 18.50 27.18 -8.60
CA ARG A 271 17.33 26.95 -7.72
C ARG A 271 15.99 27.25 -8.40
N GLY A 272 15.99 27.81 -9.61
CA GLY A 272 14.78 28.06 -10.39
C GLY A 272 14.93 27.66 -11.86
N ARG A 273 14.01 26.80 -12.33
CA ARG A 273 13.59 26.65 -13.74
C ARG A 273 14.50 25.94 -14.77
N VAL A 274 15.48 25.12 -14.38
CA VAL A 274 15.98 24.12 -15.35
C VAL A 274 15.11 22.88 -15.27
N ARG A 275 13.97 22.90 -15.98
CA ARG A 275 13.18 21.68 -16.20
C ARG A 275 14.03 20.71 -17.04
N PRO A 276 14.09 19.42 -16.68
CA PRO A 276 14.80 18.44 -17.50
C PRO A 276 14.18 18.42 -18.91
N GLY A 277 15.00 18.66 -19.94
CA GLY A 277 14.60 18.38 -21.31
C GLY A 277 14.53 16.87 -21.50
N TYR A 278 13.41 16.24 -21.14
CA TYR A 278 13.26 14.79 -21.16
C TYR A 278 13.50 14.20 -22.55
N ASP A 279 13.05 14.89 -23.60
CA ASP A 279 13.36 14.56 -24.99
C ASP A 279 14.87 14.51 -25.26
N SER A 280 15.62 15.53 -24.85
CA SER A 280 17.09 15.56 -24.98
C SER A 280 17.76 14.47 -24.16
N ILE A 281 17.29 14.20 -22.93
CA ILE A 281 17.80 13.11 -22.08
C ILE A 281 17.58 11.77 -22.76
N ILE A 282 16.38 11.49 -23.24
CA ILE A 282 16.05 10.23 -23.92
C ILE A 282 16.85 10.07 -25.20
N ASN A 283 17.02 11.14 -25.98
CA ASN A 283 17.88 11.13 -27.17
C ASN A 283 19.35 10.84 -26.79
N CYS A 284 19.83 11.36 -25.66
CA CYS A 284 21.17 11.06 -25.14
C CYS A 284 21.29 9.58 -24.72
N LEU A 285 20.30 9.04 -23.99
CA LEU A 285 20.25 7.61 -23.66
C LEU A 285 20.21 6.72 -24.91
N ARG A 286 19.46 7.12 -25.95
CA ARG A 286 19.39 6.40 -27.24
C ARG A 286 20.75 6.38 -27.93
N LYS A 287 21.41 7.55 -28.04
CA LYS A 287 22.76 7.66 -28.64
C LYS A 287 23.78 6.75 -27.93
N GLN A 288 23.61 6.54 -26.63
CA GLN A 288 24.50 5.71 -25.81
C GLN A 288 24.02 4.25 -25.63
N ASN A 289 22.97 3.84 -26.36
CA ASN A 289 22.40 2.49 -26.29
C ASN A 289 21.95 2.06 -24.87
N LEU A 290 21.35 2.98 -24.11
CA LEU A 290 20.87 2.74 -22.75
C LEU A 290 19.36 2.45 -22.67
N LEU A 291 18.64 2.47 -23.79
CA LEU A 291 17.20 2.17 -23.86
C LEU A 291 16.93 0.66 -24.02
N PRO A 292 15.84 0.10 -23.47
CA PRO A 292 14.70 0.79 -22.87
C PRO A 292 14.96 1.30 -21.45
N ALA A 293 14.27 2.39 -21.07
CA ALA A 293 14.46 3.05 -19.78
C ALA A 293 13.17 3.25 -18.97
N ILE A 294 13.27 3.17 -17.65
CA ILE A 294 12.20 3.54 -16.71
C ILE A 294 12.61 4.83 -16.00
N PHE A 295 11.81 5.88 -16.14
CA PHE A 295 11.98 7.14 -15.42
C PHE A 295 11.07 7.14 -14.20
N PHE A 296 11.65 7.24 -13.01
CA PHE A 296 10.88 7.39 -11.77
C PHE A 296 10.67 8.87 -11.43
N LEU A 297 9.40 9.30 -11.42
CA LEU A 297 8.98 10.68 -11.18
C LEU A 297 8.11 10.80 -9.91
N LYS A 298 7.91 12.04 -9.45
CA LYS A 298 7.28 12.38 -8.16
C LYS A 298 5.82 11.99 -8.06
N SER A 299 5.10 12.34 -9.11
CA SER A 299 3.65 12.36 -9.10
C SER A 299 3.12 11.81 -10.42
N ARG A 300 1.84 11.46 -10.41
CA ARG A 300 1.11 11.04 -11.61
C ARG A 300 1.11 12.17 -12.65
N MET A 301 0.84 13.39 -12.19
CA MET A 301 0.86 14.60 -13.00
C MET A 301 2.24 14.84 -13.64
N ASP A 302 3.32 14.64 -12.89
CA ASP A 302 4.68 14.80 -13.42
C ASP A 302 4.99 13.81 -14.55
N CYS A 303 4.44 12.59 -14.50
CA CYS A 303 4.60 11.60 -15.57
C CYS A 303 3.88 12.02 -16.85
N ASP A 304 2.66 12.51 -16.72
CA ASP A 304 1.86 12.98 -17.84
C ASP A 304 2.42 14.26 -18.46
N ASP A 305 2.90 15.19 -17.62
CA ASP A 305 3.59 16.41 -18.05
C ASP A 305 4.91 16.08 -18.76
N ALA A 306 5.71 15.15 -18.22
CA ALA A 306 6.96 14.71 -18.84
C ALA A 306 6.73 14.14 -20.25
N LEU A 307 5.67 13.32 -20.42
CA LEU A 307 5.28 12.82 -21.74
C LEU A 307 4.82 13.95 -22.67
N SER A 308 4.01 14.88 -22.18
CA SER A 308 3.49 16.00 -22.97
C SER A 308 4.57 16.99 -23.41
N MET A 309 5.68 17.06 -22.67
CA MET A 309 6.85 17.86 -23.01
C MET A 309 7.75 17.22 -24.08
N CYS A 310 7.58 15.93 -24.37
CA CYS A 310 8.39 15.18 -25.32
C CYS A 310 8.00 15.50 -26.78
N ARG A 311 8.56 16.58 -27.37
CA ARG A 311 8.22 17.02 -28.73
C ARG A 311 9.24 16.64 -29.82
N HIS A 312 10.52 16.50 -29.46
CA HIS A 312 11.62 16.35 -30.43
C HIS A 312 12.38 15.02 -30.26
N ILE A 313 11.66 13.89 -30.36
CA ILE A 313 12.28 12.56 -30.24
C ILE A 313 12.48 11.92 -31.61
N SER A 314 13.72 11.50 -31.88
CA SER A 314 14.02 10.61 -33.00
C SER A 314 13.59 9.20 -32.64
N ALA A 315 12.46 8.74 -33.19
CA ALA A 315 11.93 7.40 -32.98
C ALA A 315 12.06 6.57 -34.27
N ASP A 316 12.42 5.29 -34.12
CA ASP A 316 12.54 4.36 -35.25
C ASP A 316 11.19 4.19 -35.96
N SER A 317 11.19 4.44 -37.28
CA SER A 317 9.98 4.36 -38.11
C SER A 317 9.42 2.93 -38.18
N LYS A 318 10.29 1.90 -38.13
CA LYS A 318 9.86 0.50 -38.15
C LYS A 318 9.20 0.10 -36.84
N GLN A 319 9.83 0.42 -35.71
CA GLN A 319 9.25 0.20 -34.37
C GLN A 319 7.92 0.95 -34.21
N ARG A 320 7.84 2.19 -34.72
CA ARG A 320 6.60 2.98 -34.73
C ARG A 320 5.46 2.31 -35.50
N ALA A 321 5.75 1.76 -36.68
CA ALA A 321 4.75 1.05 -37.48
C ALA A 321 4.23 -0.21 -36.74
N LYS A 322 5.13 -0.97 -36.09
CA LYS A 322 4.76 -2.13 -35.28
C LYS A 322 3.89 -1.75 -34.09
N LEU A 323 4.28 -0.71 -33.34
CA LEU A 323 3.52 -0.19 -32.21
C LEU A 323 2.12 0.24 -32.65
N LYS A 324 2.01 1.05 -33.72
CA LYS A 324 0.72 1.50 -34.24
C LYS A 324 -0.17 0.33 -34.67
N LYS A 325 0.38 -0.67 -35.35
CA LYS A 325 -0.37 -1.86 -35.76
C LYS A 325 -0.92 -2.60 -34.55
N GLU A 326 -0.09 -2.85 -33.54
CA GLU A 326 -0.53 -3.62 -32.37
C GLU A 326 -1.46 -2.82 -31.45
N ALA A 327 -1.18 -1.54 -31.22
CA ALA A 327 -2.09 -0.65 -30.52
C ALA A 327 -3.44 -0.58 -31.24
N GLY A 328 -3.47 -0.49 -32.58
CA GLY A 328 -4.71 -0.50 -33.35
C GLY A 328 -5.50 -1.81 -33.24
N LEU A 329 -4.83 -2.96 -33.08
CA LEU A 329 -5.51 -4.23 -32.80
C LEU A 329 -6.13 -4.23 -31.39
N PHE A 330 -5.40 -3.70 -30.41
CA PHE A 330 -5.89 -3.58 -29.03
C PHE A 330 -7.08 -2.61 -28.96
N LEU A 331 -7.03 -1.46 -29.64
CA LEU A 331 -8.12 -0.49 -29.65
C LEU A 331 -9.42 -1.02 -30.28
N LYS A 332 -9.35 -2.00 -31.19
CA LYS A 332 -10.56 -2.68 -31.69
C LYS A 332 -11.28 -3.49 -30.61
N GLU A 333 -10.52 -4.03 -29.67
CA GLU A 333 -11.04 -4.76 -28.50
C GLU A 333 -11.44 -3.79 -27.38
N TYR A 334 -10.81 -2.61 -27.32
CA TYR A 334 -11.05 -1.57 -26.31
C TYR A 334 -11.31 -0.18 -26.94
N PRO A 335 -12.46 0.05 -27.63
CA PRO A 335 -12.69 1.26 -28.42
C PRO A 335 -12.72 2.56 -27.59
N HIS A 336 -13.14 2.49 -26.32
CA HIS A 336 -13.15 3.64 -25.42
C HIS A 336 -11.76 4.29 -25.20
N LEU A 337 -10.67 3.58 -25.51
CA LEU A 337 -9.30 4.10 -25.42
C LEU A 337 -8.87 4.90 -26.66
N GLU A 338 -9.65 4.92 -27.75
CA GLU A 338 -9.27 5.62 -28.99
C GLU A 338 -9.07 7.13 -28.78
N ASN A 339 -9.85 7.71 -27.88
CA ASN A 339 -9.78 9.14 -27.53
C ASN A 339 -8.80 9.44 -26.39
N HIS A 340 -8.04 8.45 -25.91
CA HIS A 340 -7.13 8.66 -24.79
C HIS A 340 -6.05 9.70 -25.13
N ARG A 341 -5.92 10.74 -24.28
CA ARG A 341 -5.08 11.92 -24.51
C ARG A 341 -3.61 11.61 -24.83
N HIS A 342 -3.08 10.48 -24.36
CA HIS A 342 -1.68 10.09 -24.57
C HIS A 342 -1.44 9.13 -25.75
N LEU A 343 -2.50 8.64 -26.42
CA LEU A 343 -2.36 7.68 -27.53
C LEU A 343 -1.55 8.24 -28.70
N LYS A 344 -1.84 9.47 -29.10
CA LYS A 344 -1.10 10.15 -30.18
C LYS A 344 0.36 10.37 -29.80
N LEU A 345 0.63 10.80 -28.57
CA LEU A 345 2.00 11.02 -28.09
C LEU A 345 2.78 9.70 -28.06
N MET A 346 2.23 8.65 -27.45
CA MET A 346 2.87 7.33 -27.37
C MET A 346 3.21 6.75 -28.74
N THR A 347 2.26 6.81 -29.69
CA THR A 347 2.46 6.30 -31.04
C THR A 347 3.42 7.14 -31.89
N GLN A 348 3.73 8.38 -31.50
CA GLN A 348 4.68 9.25 -32.19
C GLN A 348 6.09 9.17 -31.60
N THR A 349 6.19 9.14 -30.26
CA THR A 349 7.45 9.24 -29.51
C THR A 349 8.03 7.89 -29.09
N LEU A 350 7.21 6.82 -29.08
CA LEU A 350 7.54 5.51 -28.48
C LEU A 350 7.73 5.58 -26.95
N ILE A 351 7.08 6.54 -26.30
CA ILE A 351 7.18 6.77 -24.85
C ILE A 351 5.79 6.80 -24.25
N ALA A 352 5.62 6.24 -23.06
CA ALA A 352 4.35 6.25 -22.36
C ALA A 352 4.48 6.77 -20.92
N SER A 353 3.37 7.27 -20.37
CA SER A 353 3.20 7.52 -18.94
C SER A 353 2.44 6.34 -18.34
N HIS A 354 2.96 5.74 -17.27
CA HIS A 354 2.36 4.60 -16.56
C HIS A 354 2.28 4.90 -15.07
N HIS A 355 1.05 4.92 -14.53
CA HIS A 355 0.80 5.10 -13.11
C HIS A 355 -0.63 4.72 -12.75
N ALA A 356 -0.92 4.58 -11.46
CA ALA A 356 -2.23 4.22 -10.94
C ALA A 356 -3.39 5.15 -11.39
N GLY A 357 -3.11 6.42 -11.70
CA GLY A 357 -4.10 7.39 -12.20
C GLY A 357 -4.55 7.21 -13.67
N HIS A 358 -4.06 6.17 -14.37
CA HIS A 358 -4.55 5.82 -15.72
C HIS A 358 -5.59 4.71 -15.65
N LEU A 359 -6.46 4.64 -16.66
CA LEU A 359 -7.45 3.57 -16.83
C LEU A 359 -6.80 2.17 -16.78
N PRO A 360 -7.49 1.15 -16.24
CA PRO A 360 -6.97 -0.23 -16.16
C PRO A 360 -6.43 -0.76 -17.51
N TYR A 361 -7.25 -0.72 -18.56
CA TYR A 361 -6.88 -1.24 -19.87
C TYR A 361 -5.82 -0.39 -20.59
N TRP A 362 -5.73 0.90 -20.27
CA TRP A 362 -4.63 1.74 -20.74
C TRP A 362 -3.27 1.28 -20.19
N LYS A 363 -3.22 0.91 -18.90
CA LYS A 363 -2.00 0.34 -18.29
C LYS A 363 -1.63 -1.00 -18.94
N VAL A 364 -2.61 -1.87 -19.20
CA VAL A 364 -2.42 -3.15 -19.90
C VAL A 364 -1.82 -2.94 -21.29
N LEU A 365 -2.33 -1.96 -22.05
CA LEU A 365 -1.78 -1.60 -23.35
C LEU A 365 -0.29 -1.21 -23.25
N ILE A 366 0.06 -0.33 -22.31
CA ILE A 366 1.45 0.10 -22.11
C ILE A 366 2.35 -1.07 -21.72
N GLU A 367 1.88 -1.91 -20.79
CA GLU A 367 2.59 -3.12 -20.36
C GLU A 367 2.88 -4.06 -21.52
N ARG A 368 1.88 -4.29 -22.37
CA ARG A 368 2.02 -5.09 -23.59
C ARG A 368 3.04 -4.47 -24.56
N MET A 369 2.96 -3.17 -24.81
CA MET A 369 3.88 -2.48 -25.74
C MET A 369 5.33 -2.48 -25.23
N MET A 370 5.53 -2.30 -23.92
CA MET A 370 6.87 -2.35 -23.31
C MET A 370 7.45 -3.77 -23.34
N ASN A 371 6.65 -4.78 -22.99
CA ASN A 371 7.09 -6.18 -22.99
C ASN A 371 7.46 -6.71 -24.39
N ARG A 372 6.78 -6.22 -25.43
CA ARG A 372 7.14 -6.52 -26.83
C ARG A 372 8.31 -5.71 -27.36
N GLY A 373 8.87 -4.80 -26.55
CA GLY A 373 10.01 -3.96 -26.92
C GLY A 373 9.66 -2.87 -27.94
N TYR A 374 8.43 -2.38 -27.93
CA TYR A 374 7.99 -1.30 -28.82
C TYR A 374 8.12 0.08 -28.20
N LEU A 375 8.20 0.16 -26.87
CA LEU A 375 8.45 1.42 -26.16
C LEU A 375 9.94 1.56 -25.83
N ASP A 376 10.43 2.77 -26.03
CA ASP A 376 11.80 3.19 -25.73
C ASP A 376 11.93 3.57 -24.25
N ALA A 377 10.90 4.18 -23.67
CA ALA A 377 10.89 4.56 -22.27
C ALA A 377 9.47 4.64 -21.70
N ILE A 378 9.39 4.54 -20.38
CA ILE A 378 8.19 4.89 -19.62
C ILE A 378 8.50 5.89 -18.52
N PHE A 379 7.58 6.83 -18.29
CA PHE A 379 7.52 7.69 -17.12
C PHE A 379 6.59 7.07 -16.11
N SER A 380 7.07 6.82 -14.89
CA SER A 380 6.31 6.11 -13.87
C SER A 380 6.54 6.64 -12.47
N THR A 381 5.56 6.44 -11.59
CA THR A 381 5.75 6.56 -10.14
C THR A 381 6.45 5.31 -9.59
N SER A 382 6.82 5.33 -8.31
CA SER A 382 7.49 4.21 -7.62
C SER A 382 6.68 2.91 -7.58
N THR A 383 5.37 2.94 -7.87
CA THR A 383 4.50 1.75 -7.88
C THR A 383 5.00 0.66 -8.83
N VAL A 384 5.60 1.02 -9.97
CA VAL A 384 6.20 0.05 -10.91
C VAL A 384 7.40 -0.70 -10.34
N ALA A 385 8.05 -0.17 -9.31
CA ALA A 385 9.13 -0.87 -8.62
C ALA A 385 8.62 -2.17 -7.96
N ALA A 386 7.33 -2.27 -7.66
CA ALA A 386 6.67 -3.44 -7.08
C ALA A 386 5.66 -4.05 -8.08
N GLY A 387 5.94 -5.23 -8.62
CA GLY A 387 4.89 -6.07 -9.22
C GLY A 387 4.70 -6.06 -10.75
N VAL A 388 5.38 -5.20 -11.53
CA VAL A 388 5.27 -5.26 -13.02
C VAL A 388 6.62 -5.64 -13.66
N ASN A 389 6.58 -6.58 -14.61
CA ASN A 389 7.78 -7.12 -15.26
C ASN A 389 8.21 -6.31 -16.50
N PHE A 390 8.52 -5.03 -16.35
CA PHE A 390 9.02 -4.23 -17.47
C PHE A 390 10.47 -4.55 -17.83
N PRO A 391 10.79 -4.85 -19.11
CA PRO A 391 12.17 -4.95 -19.57
C PRO A 391 12.82 -3.56 -19.62
N ALA A 392 13.81 -3.30 -18.77
CA ALA A 392 14.56 -2.04 -18.81
C ALA A 392 16.06 -2.30 -18.66
N ARG A 393 16.88 -1.67 -19.51
CA ARG A 393 18.34 -1.64 -19.34
C ARG A 393 18.75 -0.54 -18.37
N CYS A 394 18.02 0.56 -18.38
CA CYS A 394 18.32 1.75 -17.61
C CYS A 394 17.16 2.14 -16.69
N VAL A 395 17.50 2.61 -15.50
CA VAL A 395 16.60 3.32 -14.59
C VAL A 395 17.09 4.75 -14.46
N VAL A 396 16.18 5.72 -14.58
CA VAL A 396 16.49 7.15 -14.46
C VAL A 396 15.82 7.71 -13.21
N LEU A 397 16.63 8.30 -12.32
CA LEU A 397 16.20 8.92 -11.07
C LEU A 397 16.29 10.44 -11.20
N VAL A 398 15.15 11.12 -11.09
CA VAL A 398 15.10 12.60 -11.13
C VAL A 398 14.95 13.24 -9.74
N GLN A 399 14.72 12.41 -8.72
CA GLN A 399 14.45 12.84 -7.35
C GLN A 399 14.93 11.79 -6.34
N SER A 400 15.03 12.22 -5.08
CA SER A 400 15.43 11.38 -3.94
C SER A 400 14.38 11.32 -2.83
N ASP A 401 13.17 11.83 -3.07
CA ASP A 401 12.03 11.82 -2.15
C ASP A 401 10.84 11.03 -2.74
N LYS A 402 9.92 10.59 -1.87
CA LYS A 402 8.66 9.93 -2.23
C LYS A 402 7.52 10.44 -1.35
N PHE A 403 6.34 10.59 -1.94
CA PHE A 403 5.12 10.89 -1.19
C PHE A 403 4.56 9.62 -0.54
N ASN A 404 4.31 9.66 0.77
CA ASN A 404 3.71 8.54 1.50
C ASN A 404 2.19 8.68 1.71
N GLY A 405 1.54 9.67 1.08
CA GLY A 405 0.12 9.99 1.30
C GLY A 405 -0.09 11.25 2.16
N HIS A 406 0.87 11.59 3.02
CA HIS A 406 0.77 12.74 3.92
C HIS A 406 1.93 13.73 3.73
N ALA A 407 3.15 13.23 3.54
CA ALA A 407 4.36 14.03 3.42
C ALA A 407 5.34 13.43 2.40
N PHE A 408 6.27 14.27 1.95
CA PHE A 408 7.43 13.80 1.19
C PHE A 408 8.54 13.42 2.17
N ASN A 409 8.93 12.15 2.11
CA ASN A 409 10.06 11.62 2.87
C ASN A 409 11.19 11.26 1.91
N ASP A 410 12.42 11.33 2.41
CA ASP A 410 13.58 10.80 1.70
C ASP A 410 13.38 9.31 1.38
N LEU A 411 13.90 8.88 0.23
CA LEU A 411 13.89 7.48 -0.15
C LEU A 411 14.65 6.64 0.87
N THR A 412 14.12 5.45 1.13
CA THR A 412 14.78 4.41 1.93
C THR A 412 15.73 3.58 1.06
N ALA A 413 16.64 2.81 1.69
CA ALA A 413 17.53 1.91 0.97
C ALA A 413 16.73 0.82 0.24
N THR A 414 15.70 0.26 0.89
CA THR A 414 14.78 -0.73 0.32
C THR A 414 14.10 -0.20 -0.93
N GLU A 415 13.52 1.00 -0.87
CA GLU A 415 12.83 1.60 -2.02
C GLU A 415 13.79 1.87 -3.18
N LEU A 416 14.96 2.44 -2.90
CA LEU A 416 15.97 2.68 -3.94
C LEU A 416 16.44 1.37 -4.58
N HIS A 417 16.65 0.32 -3.80
CA HIS A 417 17.09 -0.98 -4.30
C HIS A 417 15.99 -1.68 -5.13
N GLN A 418 14.71 -1.52 -4.75
CA GLN A 418 13.59 -2.00 -5.57
C GLN A 418 13.51 -1.28 -6.91
N MET A 419 13.68 0.05 -6.92
CA MET A 419 13.66 0.86 -8.14
C MET A 419 14.85 0.52 -9.06
N THR A 420 16.07 0.57 -8.54
CA THR A 420 17.30 0.27 -9.31
C THR A 420 17.44 -1.21 -9.67
N GLY A 421 16.77 -2.09 -8.91
CA GLY A 421 16.59 -3.52 -9.22
C GLY A 421 16.00 -3.78 -10.60
N ARG A 422 15.25 -2.82 -11.16
CA ARG A 422 14.65 -2.92 -12.51
C ARG A 422 15.64 -2.71 -13.65
N ALA A 423 16.83 -2.15 -13.41
CA ALA A 423 17.81 -1.86 -14.46
C ALA A 423 18.69 -3.08 -14.80
N GLY A 424 18.61 -3.58 -16.03
CA GLY A 424 19.41 -4.68 -16.53
C GLY A 424 18.78 -6.04 -16.24
N ARG A 425 18.39 -6.75 -17.30
CA ARG A 425 17.64 -8.01 -17.22
C ARG A 425 18.51 -9.22 -17.54
N ARG A 426 18.43 -10.24 -16.70
CA ARG A 426 19.13 -11.53 -16.93
C ARG A 426 18.81 -12.06 -18.33
N GLY A 427 19.85 -12.49 -19.05
CA GLY A 427 19.72 -13.02 -20.41
C GLY A 427 19.54 -11.96 -21.51
N MET A 428 19.28 -10.69 -21.14
CA MET A 428 19.10 -9.60 -22.11
C MET A 428 20.20 -8.53 -22.01
N ASP A 429 20.77 -8.31 -20.83
CA ASP A 429 21.79 -7.29 -20.61
C ASP A 429 22.96 -7.88 -19.81
N ASN A 430 24.19 -7.58 -20.25
CA ASN A 430 25.41 -7.87 -19.46
C ASN A 430 25.63 -6.88 -18.31
N ILE A 431 25.01 -5.70 -18.38
CA ILE A 431 25.15 -4.61 -17.40
C ILE A 431 23.89 -3.73 -17.44
N GLY A 432 23.40 -3.33 -16.27
CA GLY A 432 22.32 -2.37 -16.10
C GLY A 432 22.84 -1.00 -15.68
N PHE A 433 22.05 0.05 -15.91
CA PHE A 433 22.45 1.43 -15.61
C PHE A 433 21.44 2.15 -14.72
N VAL A 434 21.95 2.95 -13.79
CA VAL A 434 21.15 3.89 -13.01
C VAL A 434 21.65 5.30 -13.31
N VAL A 435 20.81 6.16 -13.88
CA VAL A 435 21.18 7.52 -14.28
C VAL A 435 20.51 8.53 -13.37
N LEU A 436 21.30 9.32 -12.65
CA LEU A 436 20.82 10.43 -11.83
C LEU A 436 20.76 11.71 -12.68
N ILE A 437 19.60 12.35 -12.68
CA ILE A 437 19.39 13.66 -13.29
C ILE A 437 19.45 14.73 -12.18
N PRO A 438 20.25 15.80 -12.33
CA PRO A 438 20.26 16.89 -11.36
C PRO A 438 18.91 17.60 -11.31
N GLY A 439 18.45 17.93 -10.10
CA GLY A 439 17.19 18.61 -9.88
C GLY A 439 17.07 19.15 -8.45
N VAL A 440 16.09 20.02 -8.23
CA VAL A 440 15.84 20.64 -6.90
C VAL A 440 15.39 19.64 -5.83
N HIS A 441 14.78 18.52 -6.25
CA HIS A 441 14.35 17.44 -5.39
C HIS A 441 15.32 16.25 -5.39
N GLN A 442 16.53 16.43 -5.92
CA GLN A 442 17.52 15.37 -6.04
C GLN A 442 18.69 15.61 -5.08
N ASN A 443 18.75 14.83 -4.02
CA ASN A 443 19.91 14.75 -3.15
C ASN A 443 20.85 13.64 -3.64
N VAL A 444 21.83 14.02 -4.45
CA VAL A 444 22.81 13.11 -5.06
C VAL A 444 23.67 12.38 -4.00
N GLN A 445 23.96 13.06 -2.89
CA GLN A 445 24.73 12.47 -1.79
C GLN A 445 23.93 11.37 -1.09
N LEU A 446 22.65 11.62 -0.80
CA LEU A 446 21.74 10.63 -0.25
C LEU A 446 21.66 9.39 -1.14
N ILE A 447 21.43 9.55 -2.45
CA ILE A 447 21.37 8.40 -3.37
C ILE A 447 22.68 7.61 -3.39
N HIS A 448 23.84 8.30 -3.37
CA HIS A 448 25.14 7.65 -3.31
C HIS A 448 25.36 6.87 -2.01
N GLU A 449 24.83 7.34 -0.88
CA GLU A 449 24.86 6.62 0.39
C GLU A 449 23.94 5.39 0.32
N LEU A 450 22.67 5.58 -0.02
CA LEU A 450 21.64 4.54 -0.04
C LEU A 450 21.94 3.39 -1.02
N ILE A 451 22.60 3.66 -2.16
CA ILE A 451 22.85 2.62 -3.16
C ILE A 451 23.77 1.50 -2.66
N ASN A 452 24.60 1.80 -1.64
CA ASN A 452 25.47 0.83 -0.99
C ASN A 452 25.02 0.50 0.44
N SER A 453 23.99 1.17 0.96
CA SER A 453 23.39 0.86 2.26
C SER A 453 22.67 -0.49 2.23
N GLU A 454 22.64 -1.18 3.36
CA GLU A 454 21.79 -2.35 3.51
C GLU A 454 20.30 -1.95 3.53
N PRO A 455 19.40 -2.76 2.95
CA PRO A 455 17.96 -2.57 3.09
C PRO A 455 17.52 -2.60 4.56
N GLU A 456 16.48 -1.82 4.87
CA GLU A 456 15.87 -1.76 6.18
C GLU A 456 15.42 -3.16 6.66
N PRO A 457 15.45 -3.40 7.99
CA PRO A 457 14.98 -4.66 8.53
C PRO A 457 13.46 -4.80 8.38
N LEU A 458 13.01 -6.03 8.18
CA LEU A 458 11.60 -6.38 8.27
C LEU A 458 11.08 -6.11 9.68
N VAL A 459 9.96 -5.42 9.76
CA VAL A 459 9.20 -5.12 10.97
C VAL A 459 7.80 -5.69 10.87
N SER A 460 7.26 -6.10 12.02
CA SER A 460 5.85 -6.51 12.14
C SER A 460 4.91 -5.33 11.85
N GLN A 461 3.75 -5.65 11.26
CA GLN A 461 2.71 -4.68 10.93
C GLN A 461 1.38 -5.00 11.62
N ILE A 462 1.37 -5.87 12.64
CA ILE A 462 0.17 -6.12 13.44
C ILE A 462 -0.28 -4.82 14.12
N GLN A 463 -1.44 -4.34 13.69
CA GLN A 463 -2.15 -3.21 14.25
C GLN A 463 -3.56 -3.64 14.61
N ILE A 464 -3.88 -3.59 15.90
CA ILE A 464 -5.21 -3.94 16.37
C ILE A 464 -6.19 -2.82 15.99
N ASN A 465 -7.12 -3.14 15.09
CA ASN A 465 -8.27 -2.34 14.72
C ASN A 465 -9.56 -3.20 14.75
N PHE A 466 -10.72 -2.59 14.55
CA PHE A 466 -12.00 -3.31 14.58
C PHE A 466 -12.12 -4.40 13.52
N SER A 467 -11.60 -4.16 12.31
CA SER A 467 -11.59 -5.17 11.24
C SER A 467 -10.78 -6.41 11.65
N MET A 468 -9.58 -6.22 12.20
CA MET A 468 -8.76 -7.32 12.69
C MET A 468 -9.46 -8.06 13.83
N VAL A 469 -10.04 -7.36 14.80
CA VAL A 469 -10.70 -7.98 15.96
C VAL A 469 -11.92 -8.81 15.53
N LEU A 470 -12.77 -8.29 14.65
CA LEU A 470 -13.91 -9.03 14.10
C LEU A 470 -13.44 -10.27 13.33
N ASN A 471 -12.45 -10.14 12.45
CA ASN A 471 -11.91 -11.25 11.67
C ASN A 471 -11.28 -12.33 12.54
N LEU A 472 -10.53 -11.95 13.58
CA LEU A 472 -9.93 -12.91 14.50
C LEU A 472 -11.00 -13.67 15.26
N LEU A 473 -12.01 -12.96 15.80
CA LEU A 473 -13.10 -13.55 16.58
C LEU A 473 -14.05 -14.44 15.77
N LEU A 474 -14.00 -14.38 14.43
CA LEU A 474 -14.76 -15.28 13.55
C LEU A 474 -14.30 -16.74 13.70
N SER A 475 -13.02 -16.96 13.99
CA SER A 475 -12.44 -18.31 14.05
C SER A 475 -11.67 -18.60 15.35
N HIS A 476 -11.58 -17.63 16.25
CA HIS A 476 -10.76 -17.73 17.46
C HIS A 476 -11.50 -17.25 18.70
N THR A 477 -11.27 -17.92 19.82
CA THR A 477 -11.64 -17.37 21.13
C THR A 477 -10.67 -16.24 21.52
N PRO A 478 -11.04 -15.35 22.46
CA PRO A 478 -10.11 -14.34 22.97
C PRO A 478 -8.77 -14.91 23.47
N ASP A 479 -8.75 -16.12 24.03
CA ASP A 479 -7.53 -16.78 24.49
C ASP A 479 -6.66 -17.29 23.33
N ASP A 480 -7.27 -17.78 22.25
CA ASP A 480 -6.55 -18.14 21.03
C ASP A 480 -5.91 -16.90 20.39
N VAL A 481 -6.64 -15.77 20.36
CA VAL A 481 -6.09 -14.49 19.86
C VAL A 481 -4.91 -14.03 20.70
N LYS A 482 -5.02 -14.13 22.03
CA LYS A 482 -3.90 -13.83 22.92
C LYS A 482 -2.68 -14.67 22.57
N THR A 483 -2.89 -15.96 22.33
CA THR A 483 -1.82 -16.89 21.92
C THR A 483 -1.19 -16.48 20.58
N LEU A 484 -2.00 -16.10 19.58
CA LEU A 484 -1.48 -15.57 18.32
C LEU A 484 -0.60 -14.33 18.55
N LEU A 485 -1.08 -13.36 19.34
CA LEU A 485 -0.33 -12.13 19.60
C LEU A 485 0.97 -12.40 20.35
N GLU A 486 1.00 -13.42 21.22
CA GLU A 486 2.21 -13.89 21.89
C GLU A 486 3.22 -14.57 20.94
N LEU A 487 2.73 -15.20 19.87
CA LEU A 487 3.52 -15.80 18.80
C LEU A 487 3.89 -14.81 17.68
N SER A 488 3.34 -13.60 17.69
CA SER A 488 3.60 -12.59 16.64
C SER A 488 5.06 -12.24 16.44
N PHE A 489 5.39 -11.74 15.24
CA PHE A 489 6.73 -11.24 14.96
C PHE A 489 7.02 -10.00 15.81
N ALA A 490 6.03 -9.12 16.04
CA ALA A 490 6.16 -7.99 16.97
C ALA A 490 6.66 -8.43 18.36
N ARG A 491 6.04 -9.47 18.93
CA ARG A 491 6.43 -9.99 20.24
C ARG A 491 7.85 -10.55 20.24
N TYR A 492 8.27 -11.18 19.15
CA TYR A 492 9.63 -11.69 18.99
C TYR A 492 10.66 -10.56 18.93
N GLN A 493 10.42 -9.52 18.12
CA GLN A 493 11.31 -8.37 17.98
C GLN A 493 11.46 -7.60 19.31
N ASP A 494 10.36 -7.40 20.03
CA ASP A 494 10.38 -6.70 21.33
C ASP A 494 11.25 -7.41 22.38
N ARG A 495 11.19 -8.75 22.43
CA ARG A 495 12.00 -9.55 23.38
C ARG A 495 13.50 -9.38 23.12
N ASN A 496 13.89 -9.22 21.86
CA ASN A 496 15.29 -9.10 21.47
C ASN A 496 15.83 -7.67 21.57
N LYS A 497 14.96 -6.65 21.52
CA LYS A 497 15.36 -5.23 21.50
C LYS A 497 15.60 -4.60 22.88
N GLY A 498 15.42 -5.32 23.99
CA GLY A 498 15.81 -4.88 25.34
C GLY A 498 15.40 -3.43 25.64
N THR A 499 14.11 -3.11 25.53
CA THR A 499 13.68 -1.71 25.49
C THR A 499 13.37 -1.17 26.90
N TRP A 500 13.97 -0.03 27.25
CA TRP A 500 13.56 0.77 28.42
C TRP A 500 12.06 1.09 28.40
N ILE A 501 11.47 1.14 27.20
CA ILE A 501 10.03 1.36 26.98
C ILE A 501 9.20 0.22 27.61
N ARG A 502 9.67 -1.02 27.54
CA ARG A 502 9.03 -2.15 28.22
C ARG A 502 9.08 -1.99 29.73
N ALA A 503 10.25 -1.69 30.28
CA ALA A 503 10.39 -1.42 31.71
C ALA A 503 9.49 -0.24 32.14
N TYR A 504 9.36 0.78 31.30
CA TYR A 504 8.46 1.91 31.51
C TYR A 504 6.98 1.52 31.49
N LEU A 505 6.55 0.68 30.54
CA LEU A 505 5.19 0.13 30.51
C LEU A 505 4.92 -0.73 31.75
N ASP A 506 5.82 -1.65 32.08
CA ASP A 506 5.70 -2.52 33.25
C ASP A 506 5.64 -1.68 34.54
N ASP A 507 6.43 -0.62 34.67
CA ASP A 507 6.37 0.33 35.78
C ASP A 507 4.99 0.99 35.89
N ILE A 508 4.43 1.48 34.78
CA ILE A 508 3.07 2.05 34.75
C ILE A 508 2.04 0.99 35.17
N LEU A 509 2.08 -0.21 34.58
CA LEU A 509 1.11 -1.27 34.85
C LEU A 509 1.19 -1.77 36.30
N ASN A 510 2.39 -1.93 36.85
CA ASN A 510 2.62 -2.31 38.24
C ASN A 510 2.20 -1.18 39.21
N THR A 511 2.44 0.08 38.84
CA THR A 511 1.94 1.24 39.58
C THR A 511 0.42 1.26 39.63
N LEU A 512 -0.26 1.04 38.50
CA LEU A 512 -1.74 0.97 38.48
C LEU A 512 -2.26 -0.20 39.32
N SER A 513 -1.66 -1.38 39.18
CA SER A 513 -2.02 -2.57 39.96
C SER A 513 -1.84 -2.38 41.47
N SER A 514 -0.77 -1.69 41.90
CA SER A 514 -0.52 -1.41 43.32
C SER A 514 -1.43 -0.32 43.89
N LEU A 515 -1.84 0.66 43.09
CA LEU A 515 -2.79 1.70 43.49
C LEU A 515 -4.24 1.20 43.55
N LEU A 516 -4.56 0.12 42.82
CA LEU A 516 -5.90 -0.45 42.71
C LEU A 516 -5.95 -1.93 43.12
N PRO A 517 -5.50 -2.30 44.33
CA PRO A 517 -5.45 -3.69 44.76
C PRO A 517 -6.87 -4.24 44.96
N GLY A 518 -7.13 -5.45 44.45
CA GLY A 518 -8.45 -6.08 44.54
C GLY A 518 -9.56 -5.29 43.83
N SER A 519 -9.20 -4.50 42.83
CA SER A 519 -10.16 -3.85 41.95
C SER A 519 -10.95 -4.90 41.16
N ARG A 520 -12.21 -4.57 40.84
CA ARG A 520 -13.08 -5.44 40.03
C ARG A 520 -12.74 -5.39 38.54
N CYS A 521 -12.15 -4.29 38.08
CA CYS A 521 -11.63 -4.15 36.71
C CYS A 521 -10.21 -4.69 36.61
N ASP A 522 -9.75 -4.98 35.39
CA ASP A 522 -8.35 -5.31 35.16
C ASP A 522 -7.47 -4.08 35.40
N SER A 523 -6.84 -3.99 36.58
CA SER A 523 -5.95 -2.88 36.93
C SER A 523 -4.68 -2.81 36.07
N ARG A 524 -4.36 -3.87 35.31
CA ARG A 524 -3.29 -3.89 34.30
C ARG A 524 -3.80 -3.50 32.91
N ASP A 525 -5.04 -3.05 32.80
CA ASP A 525 -5.62 -2.46 31.59
C ASP A 525 -5.92 -0.97 31.82
N PRO A 526 -4.98 -0.07 31.45
CA PRO A 526 -5.17 1.35 31.68
C PRO A 526 -6.38 1.93 30.91
N PHE A 527 -6.76 1.34 29.77
CA PHE A 527 -7.94 1.78 29.03
C PHE A 527 -9.21 1.45 29.80
N GLU A 528 -9.36 0.21 30.29
CA GLU A 528 -10.51 -0.20 31.09
C GLU A 528 -10.67 0.67 32.35
N VAL A 529 -9.57 0.91 33.06
CA VAL A 529 -9.57 1.78 34.25
C VAL A 529 -10.03 3.19 33.88
N THR A 530 -9.50 3.77 32.80
CA THR A 530 -9.85 5.14 32.35
C THR A 530 -11.31 5.23 31.92
N GLU A 531 -11.80 4.22 31.22
CA GLU A 531 -13.17 4.10 30.71
C GLU A 531 -14.17 4.06 31.87
N LEU A 532 -13.98 3.14 32.82
CA LEU A 532 -14.87 3.00 33.99
C LEU A 532 -14.85 4.23 34.89
N ILE A 533 -13.72 4.91 35.04
CA ILE A 533 -13.63 6.19 35.76
C ILE A 533 -14.49 7.25 35.05
N SER A 534 -14.36 7.36 33.73
CA SER A 534 -15.07 8.34 32.91
C SER A 534 -16.58 8.10 32.92
N GLU A 535 -17.00 6.84 32.79
CA GLU A 535 -18.41 6.43 32.85
C GLU A 535 -19.03 6.78 34.21
N ARG A 536 -18.35 6.42 35.31
CA ARG A 536 -18.78 6.75 36.67
C ARG A 536 -18.88 8.26 36.89
N GLU A 537 -17.94 9.06 36.36
CA GLU A 537 -18.04 10.52 36.44
C GLU A 537 -19.20 11.07 35.61
N GLY A 538 -19.43 10.52 34.41
CA GLY A 538 -20.55 10.89 33.54
C GLY A 538 -21.90 10.67 34.22
N LEU A 539 -22.09 9.51 34.84
CA LEU A 539 -23.31 9.18 35.58
C LEU A 539 -23.53 10.10 36.78
N LYS A 540 -22.48 10.41 37.55
CA LYS A 540 -22.56 11.40 38.65
C LYS A 540 -22.97 12.80 38.14
N ARG A 541 -22.50 13.21 36.96
CA ARG A 541 -22.90 14.49 36.34
C ARG A 541 -24.35 14.46 35.87
N GLN A 542 -24.81 13.36 35.29
CA GLN A 542 -26.20 13.17 34.88
C GLN A 542 -27.15 13.19 36.09
N GLU A 543 -26.80 12.50 37.18
CA GLU A 543 -27.57 12.53 38.44
C GLU A 543 -27.68 13.94 39.01
N LYS A 544 -26.58 14.71 39.05
CA LYS A 544 -26.62 16.11 39.50
C LYS A 544 -27.50 16.99 38.61
N ARG A 545 -27.47 16.77 37.29
CA ARG A 545 -28.33 17.50 36.33
C ARG A 545 -29.81 17.12 36.48
N ARG A 546 -30.11 15.84 36.77
CA ARG A 546 -31.47 15.35 37.01
C ARG A 546 -32.01 15.82 38.36
N ALA A 547 -31.24 15.72 39.43
CA ALA A 547 -31.60 16.27 40.74
C ALA A 547 -31.87 17.78 40.72
N GLY A 548 -31.23 18.52 39.80
CA GLY A 548 -31.55 19.95 39.55
C GLY A 548 -32.80 20.21 38.71
N LYS A 549 -33.28 19.23 37.93
CA LYS A 549 -34.53 19.30 37.14
C LYS A 549 -35.74 18.70 37.88
N ASP A 550 -35.53 17.68 38.70
CA ASP A 550 -36.57 17.02 39.52
C ASP A 550 -37.07 17.94 40.66
N TYR A 551 -36.30 19.00 41.00
CA TYR A 551 -36.76 20.08 41.87
C TYR A 551 -37.82 20.99 41.22
N ILE A 552 -38.05 20.88 39.91
CA ILE A 552 -38.98 21.72 39.13
C ILE A 552 -40.24 20.94 38.72
N ASN A 553 -40.13 19.64 38.40
CA ASN A 553 -41.26 18.81 37.99
C ASN A 553 -41.32 17.54 38.87
N GLY A 554 -42.22 17.53 39.85
CA GLY A 554 -42.38 16.44 40.81
C GLY A 554 -42.91 15.14 40.20
N SER A 555 -42.03 14.38 39.56
CA SER A 555 -42.31 13.02 39.10
C SER A 555 -41.14 12.09 39.44
N HIS A 556 -41.37 11.18 40.39
CA HIS A 556 -40.46 10.08 40.70
C HIS A 556 -40.73 8.91 39.76
N GLU A 557 -39.92 8.72 38.72
CA GLU A 557 -39.82 7.44 38.04
C GLU A 557 -38.38 6.98 37.79
N HIS A 558 -38.10 5.83 38.41
CA HIS A 558 -37.23 4.73 38.00
C HIS A 558 -35.71 4.94 37.84
N GLY A 559 -35.00 4.44 38.86
CA GLY A 559 -33.55 4.20 38.87
C GLY A 559 -33.16 2.95 38.10
N TYR A 560 -32.92 3.08 36.80
CA TYR A 560 -32.22 2.09 35.98
C TYR A 560 -30.91 2.72 35.49
N LYS A 561 -29.76 2.34 36.10
CA LYS A 561 -28.37 2.42 35.57
C LYS A 561 -27.26 2.39 36.64
N ARG A 562 -27.55 2.50 37.94
CA ARG A 562 -26.52 2.33 39.00
C ARG A 562 -26.13 0.88 39.24
N GLU A 563 -26.94 -0.08 38.82
CA GLU A 563 -26.73 -1.51 39.11
C GLU A 563 -25.80 -2.22 38.13
N THR A 564 -25.54 -1.62 36.96
CA THR A 564 -24.77 -2.24 35.87
C THR A 564 -23.29 -1.88 35.83
N LEU A 565 -22.79 -0.98 36.70
CA LEU A 565 -21.35 -0.71 36.74
C LEU A 565 -20.58 -1.80 37.49
N LEU A 566 -19.55 -2.32 36.81
CA LEU A 566 -18.51 -3.17 37.39
C LEU A 566 -17.90 -2.59 38.70
N CYS A 567 -17.95 -1.27 38.86
CA CYS A 567 -17.45 -0.54 40.03
C CYS A 567 -18.31 -0.67 41.30
N LYS A 568 -19.53 -1.23 41.24
CA LYS A 568 -20.41 -1.41 42.41
C LYS A 568 -19.73 -2.37 43.40
N GLY A 569 -19.55 -1.93 44.64
CA GLY A 569 -18.86 -2.72 45.68
C GLY A 569 -17.36 -2.95 45.43
N CYS A 570 -16.72 -2.14 44.57
CA CYS A 570 -15.29 -2.23 44.32
C CYS A 570 -14.48 -1.77 45.55
N ARG A 571 -13.56 -2.61 46.03
CA ARG A 571 -12.71 -2.33 47.21
C ARG A 571 -11.79 -1.13 46.98
N SER A 572 -11.37 -0.91 45.74
CA SER A 572 -10.46 0.19 45.37
C SER A 572 -11.20 1.49 45.01
N LEU A 573 -12.50 1.61 45.25
CA LEU A 573 -13.31 2.74 44.76
C LEU A 573 -12.82 4.11 45.25
N SER A 574 -12.39 4.20 46.52
CA SER A 574 -11.84 5.43 47.13
C SER A 574 -10.49 5.82 46.52
N SER A 575 -9.60 4.83 46.34
CA SER A 575 -8.29 4.99 45.69
C SER A 575 -8.42 5.28 44.19
N CYS A 576 -9.47 4.77 43.54
CA CYS A 576 -9.78 4.96 42.12
C CYS A 576 -10.45 6.32 41.85
N ASN A 577 -9.92 7.42 42.40
CA ASN A 577 -10.46 8.77 42.18
C ASN A 577 -9.35 9.70 41.69
N ILE A 578 -9.35 10.02 40.39
CA ILE A 578 -8.30 10.84 39.75
C ILE A 578 -8.21 12.28 40.27
N LYS A 579 -9.24 12.79 40.93
CA LYS A 579 -9.21 14.14 41.52
C LYS A 579 -8.41 14.19 42.82
N THR A 580 -8.44 13.12 43.61
CA THR A 580 -7.79 13.03 44.92
C THR A 580 -6.51 12.21 44.88
N ASN A 581 -6.46 11.15 44.07
CA ASN A 581 -5.29 10.29 43.90
C ASN A 581 -4.39 10.82 42.78
N LYS A 582 -3.47 11.72 43.14
CA LYS A 582 -2.48 12.29 42.20
C LYS A 582 -1.60 11.22 41.52
N PRO A 583 -1.07 10.20 42.22
CA PRO A 583 -0.33 9.09 41.59
C PRO A 583 -1.13 8.37 40.49
N LEU A 584 -2.39 8.01 40.75
CA LEU A 584 -3.24 7.36 39.75
C LEU A 584 -3.44 8.24 38.52
N ARG A 585 -3.75 9.52 38.73
CA ARG A 585 -3.92 10.48 37.62
C ARG A 585 -2.64 10.61 36.79
N LYS A 586 -1.47 10.64 37.44
CA LYS A 586 -0.17 10.72 36.75
C LYS A 586 0.11 9.46 35.94
N ALA A 587 -0.10 8.28 36.50
CA ALA A 587 0.10 7.01 35.81
C ALA A 587 -0.79 6.88 34.55
N LEU A 588 -2.08 7.23 34.67
CA LEU A 588 -3.01 7.21 33.53
C LEU A 588 -2.67 8.28 32.48
N ALA A 589 -2.26 9.48 32.91
CA ALA A 589 -1.85 10.54 31.99
C ALA A 589 -0.57 10.16 31.22
N ASN A 590 0.42 9.59 31.91
CA ASN A 590 1.66 9.08 31.32
C ASN A 590 1.36 8.00 30.29
N PHE A 591 0.50 7.02 30.64
CA PHE A 591 0.06 6.01 29.69
C PHE A 591 -0.62 6.65 28.47
N LYS A 592 -1.55 7.60 28.67
CA LYS A 592 -2.24 8.27 27.56
C LYS A 592 -1.28 9.02 26.63
N SER A 593 -0.32 9.77 27.19
CA SER A 593 0.67 10.51 26.39
C SER A 593 1.62 9.59 25.63
N SER A 594 1.90 8.39 26.16
CA SER A 594 2.80 7.42 25.55
C SER A 594 2.08 6.34 24.74
N SER A 595 0.74 6.32 24.76
CA SER A 595 -0.09 5.25 24.18
C SER A 595 0.17 5.01 22.70
N PHE A 596 0.42 6.08 21.93
CA PHE A 596 0.76 5.99 20.50
C PHE A 596 2.13 5.35 20.25
N MET A 597 3.12 5.65 21.10
CA MET A 597 4.45 5.02 21.00
C MET A 597 4.38 3.55 21.45
N LEU A 598 3.60 3.30 22.50
CA LEU A 598 3.42 1.97 23.08
C LEU A 598 2.57 1.05 22.20
N SER A 599 1.60 1.56 21.42
CA SER A 599 0.68 0.77 20.58
C SER A 599 1.38 -0.07 19.51
N ARG A 600 2.62 0.29 19.15
CA ARG A 600 3.45 -0.43 18.18
C ARG A 600 4.26 -1.57 18.80
N MET A 601 4.19 -1.75 20.11
CA MET A 601 4.83 -2.87 20.82
C MET A 601 3.90 -4.08 20.87
N GLY A 602 4.47 -5.28 20.72
CA GLY A 602 3.77 -6.54 20.89
C GLY A 602 3.08 -6.68 22.26
N GLU A 603 3.62 -6.06 23.32
CA GLU A 603 3.02 -6.12 24.66
C GLU A 603 1.71 -5.34 24.81
N THR A 604 1.53 -4.28 24.04
CA THR A 604 0.28 -3.51 24.08
C THR A 604 -0.77 -4.05 23.12
N GLN A 605 -0.41 -4.94 22.19
CA GLN A 605 -1.37 -5.54 21.25
C GLN A 605 -2.51 -6.23 22.01
N TRP A 606 -2.22 -7.00 23.07
CA TRP A 606 -3.28 -7.61 23.89
C TRP A 606 -4.17 -6.58 24.61
N ILE A 607 -3.57 -5.52 25.15
CA ILE A 607 -4.30 -4.43 25.80
C ILE A 607 -5.23 -3.74 24.79
N ASN A 608 -4.73 -3.47 23.58
CA ASN A 608 -5.51 -2.89 22.50
C ASN A 608 -6.60 -3.84 22.01
N PHE A 609 -6.34 -5.15 21.93
CA PHE A 609 -7.35 -6.15 21.58
C PHE A 609 -8.49 -6.15 22.59
N LYS A 610 -8.19 -6.21 23.88
CA LYS A 610 -9.21 -6.11 24.94
C LYS A 610 -10.02 -4.82 24.85
N ARG A 611 -9.37 -3.69 24.55
CA ARG A 611 -10.04 -2.39 24.35
C ARG A 611 -11.08 -2.44 23.22
N HIS A 612 -10.71 -2.99 22.07
CA HIS A 612 -11.63 -3.13 20.93
C HIS A 612 -12.72 -4.17 21.21
N LEU A 613 -12.38 -5.30 21.82
CA LEU A 613 -13.35 -6.33 22.21
C LEU A 613 -14.40 -5.77 23.18
N ARG A 614 -14.01 -5.00 24.21
CA ARG A 614 -14.96 -4.32 25.10
C ARG A 614 -15.90 -3.41 24.33
N PHE A 615 -15.38 -2.63 23.37
CA PHE A 615 -16.22 -1.78 22.54
C PHE A 615 -17.22 -2.58 21.70
N LEU A 616 -16.81 -3.72 21.13
CA LEU A 616 -17.72 -4.60 20.38
C LEU A 616 -18.79 -5.23 21.28
N LYS A 617 -18.45 -5.56 22.53
CA LYS A 617 -19.43 -6.01 23.54
C LYS A 617 -20.45 -4.93 23.86
N ASP A 618 -19.95 -3.73 24.17
CA ASP A 618 -20.79 -2.57 24.52
C ASP A 618 -21.72 -2.15 23.37
N THR A 619 -21.33 -2.38 22.11
CA THR A 619 -22.14 -2.05 20.92
C THR A 619 -23.00 -3.20 20.41
N GLY A 620 -22.85 -4.41 20.97
CA GLY A 620 -23.65 -5.60 20.67
C GLY A 620 -23.15 -6.45 19.51
N PHE A 621 -21.94 -6.21 19.00
CA PHE A 621 -21.30 -7.04 17.97
C PHE A 621 -20.59 -8.27 18.58
N ALA A 622 -20.32 -8.27 19.88
CA ALA A 622 -19.81 -9.42 20.61
C ALA A 622 -20.61 -9.67 21.89
N ASP A 623 -20.72 -10.91 22.33
CA ASP A 623 -21.35 -11.29 23.58
C ASP A 623 -20.40 -11.12 24.79
N GLU A 624 -20.91 -11.31 26.00
CA GLU A 624 -20.09 -11.21 27.23
C GLU A 624 -18.96 -12.25 27.29
N ALA A 625 -19.09 -13.40 26.61
CA ALA A 625 -18.02 -14.38 26.50
C ALA A 625 -16.95 -13.98 25.46
N GLY A 626 -17.20 -12.94 24.66
CA GLY A 626 -16.31 -12.47 23.61
C GLY A 626 -16.44 -13.24 22.30
N ARG A 627 -17.56 -13.94 22.09
CA ARG A 627 -17.93 -14.52 20.79
C ARG A 627 -18.69 -13.48 19.99
N LEU A 628 -18.61 -13.54 18.66
CA LEU A 628 -19.41 -12.68 17.81
C LEU A 628 -20.90 -12.97 18.02
N THR A 629 -21.72 -11.92 18.08
CA THR A 629 -23.18 -12.06 17.98
C THR A 629 -23.56 -12.29 16.52
N GLN A 630 -24.83 -12.53 16.22
CA GLN A 630 -25.30 -12.58 14.82
C GLN A 630 -24.85 -11.32 14.04
N ASP A 631 -24.94 -10.15 14.68
CA ASP A 631 -24.44 -8.88 14.12
C ASP A 631 -22.93 -8.84 13.92
N GLY A 632 -22.17 -9.34 14.90
CA GLY A 632 -20.73 -9.49 14.76
C GLY A 632 -20.32 -10.41 13.61
N GLU A 633 -20.99 -11.55 13.47
CA GLU A 633 -20.67 -12.57 12.47
C GLU A 633 -20.85 -12.03 11.06
N TRP A 634 -22.02 -11.45 10.76
CA TRP A 634 -22.26 -10.90 9.42
C TRP A 634 -21.43 -9.63 9.18
N ALA A 635 -21.18 -8.81 10.19
CA ALA A 635 -20.28 -7.65 10.05
C ALA A 635 -18.82 -8.07 9.80
N SER A 636 -18.37 -9.21 10.34
CA SER A 636 -17.03 -9.71 10.07
C SER A 636 -16.84 -10.16 8.61
N LYS A 637 -17.93 -10.58 7.94
CA LYS A 637 -17.93 -10.91 6.51
C LYS A 637 -17.76 -9.66 5.62
N LEU A 638 -18.06 -8.47 6.13
CA LEU A 638 -17.78 -7.20 5.47
C LEU A 638 -16.28 -6.89 5.57
N ARG A 639 -15.46 -7.54 4.74
CA ARG A 639 -14.00 -7.34 4.70
C ARG A 639 -13.61 -6.03 4.01
N ILE A 640 -14.03 -4.92 4.60
CA ILE A 640 -13.88 -3.55 4.10
C ILE A 640 -13.14 -2.69 5.12
N ASP A 641 -12.76 -1.47 4.74
CA ASP A 641 -11.89 -0.61 5.55
C ASP A 641 -12.54 -0.19 6.89
N GLN A 642 -13.87 -0.04 6.92
CA GLN A 642 -14.65 0.41 8.08
C GLN A 642 -15.85 -0.51 8.37
N PRO A 643 -15.61 -1.79 8.73
CA PRO A 643 -16.68 -2.78 8.84
C PRO A 643 -17.67 -2.45 9.94
N LEU A 644 -17.21 -1.79 11.01
CA LEU A 644 -18.05 -1.45 12.16
C LEU A 644 -19.04 -0.32 11.86
N LEU A 645 -18.59 0.74 11.19
CA LEU A 645 -19.47 1.89 10.85
C LEU A 645 -20.51 1.48 9.80
N ILE A 646 -20.08 0.78 8.75
CA ILE A 646 -20.99 0.26 7.73
C ILE A 646 -21.94 -0.78 8.33
N GLY A 647 -21.42 -1.66 9.19
CA GLY A 647 -22.24 -2.61 9.94
C GLY A 647 -23.29 -1.89 10.78
N GLU A 648 -22.92 -0.83 11.51
CA GLU A 648 -23.90 -0.05 12.26
C GLU A 648 -24.95 0.60 11.35
N ALA A 649 -24.53 1.21 10.24
CA ALA A 649 -25.44 1.81 9.29
C ALA A 649 -26.45 0.80 8.72
N ILE A 650 -26.00 -0.42 8.39
CA ILE A 650 -26.87 -1.51 7.95
C ILE A 650 -27.83 -1.91 9.07
N ARG A 651 -27.30 -2.14 10.28
CA ARG A 651 -28.08 -2.57 11.46
C ARG A 651 -29.18 -1.59 11.83
N GLN A 652 -28.91 -0.28 11.75
CA GLN A 652 -29.86 0.80 12.04
C GLN A 652 -30.75 1.16 10.83
N GLY A 653 -30.60 0.46 9.70
CA GLY A 653 -31.40 0.67 8.50
C GLY A 653 -31.07 1.94 7.70
N GLY A 654 -29.88 2.53 7.91
CA GLY A 654 -29.41 3.72 7.19
C GLY A 654 -29.22 3.54 5.69
N VAL A 655 -29.25 2.29 5.20
CA VAL A 655 -29.19 1.94 3.76
C VAL A 655 -30.49 1.29 3.26
N ASN A 656 -31.52 1.17 4.10
CA ASN A 656 -32.76 0.50 3.75
C ASN A 656 -33.55 1.30 2.70
N GLY A 657 -34.13 0.60 1.72
CA GLY A 657 -34.92 1.23 0.66
C GLY A 657 -34.11 2.02 -0.37
N ALA A 658 -32.77 2.04 -0.27
CA ALA A 658 -31.92 2.67 -1.25
C ALA A 658 -32.06 2.00 -2.63
N SER A 659 -32.21 2.82 -3.68
CA SER A 659 -32.14 2.33 -5.05
C SER A 659 -30.72 1.82 -5.36
N PRO A 660 -30.52 0.99 -6.39
CA PRO A 660 -29.19 0.54 -6.78
C PRO A 660 -28.18 1.68 -7.02
N ALA A 661 -28.62 2.81 -7.61
CA ALA A 661 -27.76 3.98 -7.80
C ALA A 661 -27.39 4.66 -6.48
N VAL A 662 -28.36 4.82 -5.56
CA VAL A 662 -28.10 5.37 -4.22
C VAL A 662 -27.18 4.45 -3.43
N MET A 663 -27.37 3.13 -3.51
CA MET A 663 -26.51 2.13 -2.86
C MET A 663 -25.05 2.24 -3.32
N ALA A 664 -24.83 2.43 -4.63
CA ALA A 664 -23.48 2.68 -5.16
C ALA A 664 -22.88 3.97 -4.56
N GLY A 665 -23.67 5.04 -4.46
CA GLY A 665 -23.27 6.28 -3.81
C GLY A 665 -22.92 6.11 -2.33
N LEU A 666 -23.81 5.51 -1.53
CA LEU A 666 -23.61 5.32 -0.09
C LEU A 666 -22.38 4.45 0.20
N THR A 667 -22.16 3.40 -0.60
CA THR A 667 -21.00 2.51 -0.43
C THR A 667 -19.68 3.25 -0.71
N ALA A 668 -19.66 4.14 -1.71
CA ALA A 668 -18.48 4.90 -2.08
C ALA A 668 -17.98 5.86 -0.99
N LEU A 669 -18.86 6.31 -0.09
CA LEU A 669 -18.51 7.18 1.04
C LEU A 669 -17.47 6.55 1.98
N PHE A 670 -17.42 5.22 2.04
CA PHE A 670 -16.50 4.48 2.91
C PHE A 670 -15.29 3.90 2.17
N VAL A 671 -15.19 4.12 0.86
CA VAL A 671 -14.10 3.63 0.01
C VAL A 671 -12.94 4.62 -0.03
N TRP A 672 -13.24 5.90 0.14
CA TRP A 672 -12.27 6.97 -0.02
C TRP A 672 -11.55 7.25 1.29
N ASP A 673 -10.27 6.88 1.35
CA ASP A 673 -9.41 6.95 2.55
C ASP A 673 -8.50 8.19 2.59
N ARG A 674 -8.53 9.05 1.57
CA ARG A 674 -7.73 10.28 1.53
C ARG A 674 -8.54 11.46 2.01
N GLU A 675 -7.97 12.24 2.93
CA GLU A 675 -8.45 13.58 3.27
C GLU A 675 -8.19 14.53 2.09
N GLN A 676 -9.00 14.40 1.04
CA GLN A 676 -8.98 15.25 -0.15
C GLN A 676 -10.35 15.89 -0.30
N GLU A 677 -10.44 17.15 0.09
CA GLU A 677 -11.57 17.98 -0.28
C GLU A 677 -11.52 18.23 -1.79
N VAL A 678 -12.66 18.01 -2.44
CA VAL A 678 -12.83 18.25 -3.88
C VAL A 678 -13.89 19.34 -4.01
N GLU A 679 -13.51 20.48 -4.60
CA GLU A 679 -14.47 21.50 -5.02
C GLU A 679 -15.30 20.96 -6.18
N THR A 680 -16.42 20.34 -5.85
CA THR A 680 -17.32 19.76 -6.84
C THR A 680 -18.18 20.84 -7.51
N ARG A 681 -18.49 20.65 -8.79
CA ARG A 681 -19.39 21.55 -9.54
C ARG A 681 -20.75 20.89 -9.75
N LEU A 682 -21.40 20.54 -8.64
CA LEU A 682 -22.62 19.72 -8.62
C LEU A 682 -23.93 20.52 -8.59
N GLY A 683 -23.88 21.83 -8.36
CA GLY A 683 -25.05 22.67 -8.07
C GLY A 683 -26.09 22.84 -9.19
N SER A 684 -25.99 22.10 -10.30
CA SER A 684 -26.90 22.17 -11.45
C SER A 684 -27.26 20.80 -12.00
N ILE A 685 -27.11 19.73 -11.22
CA ILE A 685 -27.37 18.35 -11.68
C ILE A 685 -28.67 17.85 -11.04
N ASP A 686 -29.62 17.46 -11.90
CA ASP A 686 -30.92 16.93 -11.47
C ASP A 686 -30.77 15.68 -10.58
N ARG A 687 -31.67 15.53 -9.60
CA ARG A 687 -31.82 14.36 -8.69
C ARG A 687 -30.75 14.16 -7.60
N LEU A 688 -29.82 15.08 -7.41
CA LEU A 688 -28.83 14.95 -6.33
C LEU A 688 -29.46 15.01 -4.93
N ASP A 689 -30.62 15.65 -4.79
CA ASP A 689 -31.37 15.73 -3.52
C ASP A 689 -31.63 14.35 -2.90
N ILE A 690 -31.95 13.34 -3.72
CA ILE A 690 -32.18 11.96 -3.27
C ILE A 690 -30.91 11.39 -2.60
N MET A 691 -29.73 11.69 -3.17
CA MET A 691 -28.45 11.25 -2.62
C MET A 691 -28.08 12.02 -1.34
N ILE A 692 -28.46 13.29 -1.25
CA ILE A 692 -28.28 14.12 -0.04
C ILE A 692 -29.14 13.56 1.11
N ASP A 693 -30.42 13.32 0.86
CA ASP A 693 -31.34 12.76 1.85
C ASP A 693 -30.87 11.37 2.35
N ALA A 694 -30.39 10.54 1.42
CA ALA A 694 -29.82 9.23 1.76
C ALA A 694 -28.52 9.35 2.58
N TYR A 695 -27.66 10.32 2.25
CA TYR A 695 -26.45 10.62 3.02
C TYR A 695 -26.78 11.06 4.45
N ASP A 696 -27.74 11.99 4.62
CA ASP A 696 -28.14 12.49 5.94
C ASP A 696 -28.75 11.36 6.80
N THR A 697 -29.54 10.48 6.18
CA THR A 697 -30.09 9.28 6.82
C THR A 697 -28.98 8.33 7.28
N LEU A 698 -27.98 8.08 6.42
CA LEU A 698 -26.83 7.24 6.74
C LEU A 698 -26.03 7.82 7.92
N ILE A 699 -25.67 9.11 7.89
CA ILE A 699 -24.91 9.76 8.96
C ILE A 699 -25.67 9.70 10.28
N SER A 700 -26.98 10.01 10.25
CA SER A 700 -27.84 9.95 11.43
C SER A 700 -27.90 8.55 12.04
N SER A 701 -27.92 7.50 11.20
CA SER A 701 -27.93 6.11 11.65
C SER A 701 -26.66 5.70 12.43
N MET A 702 -25.52 6.37 12.17
CA MET A 702 -24.24 6.09 12.81
C MET A 702 -23.89 7.06 13.94
N GLU A 703 -24.70 8.09 14.18
CA GLU A 703 -24.37 9.17 15.12
C GLU A 703 -24.03 8.63 16.52
N GLN A 704 -24.82 7.66 17.01
CA GLN A 704 -24.63 7.10 18.34
C GLN A 704 -23.30 6.35 18.49
N ILE A 705 -22.93 5.52 17.50
CA ILE A 705 -21.69 4.75 17.55
C ILE A 705 -20.48 5.68 17.38
N ILE A 706 -20.56 6.70 16.53
CA ILE A 706 -19.51 7.71 16.34
C ILE A 706 -19.28 8.49 17.64
N GLN A 707 -20.34 9.01 18.27
CA GLN A 707 -20.23 9.66 19.58
C GLN A 707 -19.67 8.72 20.66
N TYR A 708 -19.92 7.42 20.54
CA TYR A 708 -19.37 6.43 21.46
C TYR A 708 -17.87 6.17 21.20
N MET A 709 -17.46 6.06 19.94
CA MET A 709 -16.05 6.00 19.53
C MET A 709 -15.29 7.21 20.06
N ASP A 710 -15.82 8.43 19.89
CA ASP A 710 -15.22 9.66 20.42
C ASP A 710 -15.04 9.62 21.94
N ARG A 711 -16.08 9.23 22.68
CA ARG A 711 -16.02 9.12 24.15
C ARG A 711 -15.01 8.09 24.62
N ARG A 712 -14.84 7.00 23.87
CA ARG A 712 -13.86 5.93 24.13
C ARG A 712 -12.49 6.22 23.51
N GLY A 713 -12.31 7.35 22.81
CA GLY A 713 -11.05 7.80 22.22
C GLY A 713 -10.58 6.98 21.02
N PHE A 714 -11.50 6.42 20.24
CA PHE A 714 -11.21 5.82 18.95
C PHE A 714 -11.26 6.88 17.85
N SER A 715 -10.39 6.77 16.85
CA SER A 715 -10.46 7.56 15.62
C SER A 715 -11.45 6.94 14.64
N TYR A 716 -12.14 7.77 13.87
CA TYR A 716 -12.94 7.38 12.71
C TYR A 716 -12.62 8.32 11.54
N PRO A 717 -12.77 7.86 10.28
CA PRO A 717 -12.51 8.69 9.12
C PRO A 717 -13.60 9.75 8.95
N GLN A 718 -13.26 10.88 8.33
CA GLN A 718 -14.26 11.83 7.87
C GLN A 718 -15.00 11.26 6.65
N ILE A 719 -16.32 11.16 6.75
CA ILE A 719 -17.18 10.69 5.67
C ILE A 719 -17.51 11.88 4.78
N MET A 720 -16.82 12.02 3.65
CA MET A 720 -17.06 13.11 2.70
C MET A 720 -18.20 12.75 1.75
N PHE A 721 -19.03 13.74 1.38
CA PHE A 721 -20.17 13.53 0.49
C PHE A 721 -19.78 13.25 -0.98
N TRP A 722 -18.72 13.91 -1.48
CA TRP A 722 -18.42 13.93 -2.91
C TRP A 722 -18.17 12.55 -3.56
N PRO A 723 -17.53 11.54 -2.92
CA PRO A 723 -17.37 10.23 -3.53
C PRO A 723 -18.72 9.56 -3.77
N GLY A 724 -19.67 9.72 -2.84
CA GLY A 724 -21.01 9.18 -2.99
C GLY A 724 -21.79 9.87 -4.10
N ALA A 725 -21.70 11.19 -4.20
CA ALA A 725 -22.26 11.93 -5.33
C ALA A 725 -21.68 11.46 -6.68
N ALA A 726 -20.37 11.21 -6.74
CA ALA A 726 -19.71 10.73 -7.95
C ALA A 726 -20.29 9.40 -8.44
N LEU A 727 -20.37 8.40 -7.55
CA LEU A 727 -20.87 7.09 -7.93
C LEU A 727 -22.37 7.08 -8.20
N PHE A 728 -23.15 7.88 -7.47
CA PHE A 728 -24.57 8.02 -7.74
C PHE A 728 -24.80 8.53 -9.17
N LEU A 729 -24.14 9.63 -9.55
CA LEU A 729 -24.25 10.19 -10.90
C LEU A 729 -23.75 9.22 -11.97
N TRP A 730 -22.68 8.48 -11.69
CA TRP A 730 -22.17 7.45 -12.57
C TRP A 730 -23.18 6.31 -12.77
N ALA A 731 -23.82 5.85 -11.69
CA ALA A 731 -24.83 4.80 -11.74
C ALA A 731 -26.12 5.24 -12.44
N GLU A 732 -26.50 6.52 -12.34
CA GLU A 732 -27.64 7.12 -13.06
C GLU A 732 -27.38 7.32 -14.57
N GLY A 733 -26.19 6.97 -15.07
CA GLY A 733 -25.93 7.00 -16.50
C GLY A 733 -25.13 8.21 -17.00
N THR A 734 -24.65 9.09 -16.11
CA THR A 734 -23.86 10.28 -16.51
C THR A 734 -22.67 9.87 -17.38
N PRO A 735 -22.46 10.50 -18.56
CA PRO A 735 -21.30 10.23 -19.40
C PRO A 735 -19.97 10.50 -18.69
N TRP A 736 -18.94 9.70 -19.00
CA TRP A 736 -17.64 9.74 -18.32
C TRP A 736 -16.97 11.12 -18.36
N GLU A 737 -17.00 11.80 -19.52
CA GLU A 737 -16.39 13.12 -19.67
C GLU A 737 -17.12 14.20 -18.86
N ILE A 738 -18.45 14.08 -18.74
CA ILE A 738 -19.28 15.00 -17.96
C ILE A 738 -19.00 14.79 -16.46
N LEU A 739 -18.92 13.53 -16.02
CA LEU A 739 -18.63 13.20 -14.64
C LEU A 739 -17.28 13.79 -14.19
N LEU A 740 -16.21 13.57 -14.97
CA LEU A 740 -14.86 14.08 -14.66
C LEU A 740 -14.75 15.61 -14.75
N LYS A 741 -15.58 16.26 -15.58
CA LYS A 741 -15.64 17.71 -15.65
C LYS A 741 -16.24 18.32 -14.37
N ASN A 742 -17.21 17.64 -13.77
CA ASN A 742 -17.91 18.10 -12.56
C ASN A 742 -17.20 17.69 -11.27
N ILE A 743 -16.41 16.61 -11.31
CA ILE A 743 -15.66 16.06 -10.18
C ILE A 743 -14.17 16.01 -10.59
N PRO A 744 -13.38 17.03 -10.24
CA PRO A 744 -12.02 17.20 -10.75
C PRO A 744 -11.00 16.27 -10.07
N ILE A 745 -11.14 14.97 -10.29
CA ILE A 745 -10.18 13.91 -9.92
C ILE A 745 -9.60 13.25 -11.17
N SER A 746 -8.50 12.50 -11.03
CA SER A 746 -7.91 11.78 -12.17
C SER A 746 -8.79 10.62 -12.63
N GLU A 747 -8.75 10.27 -13.92
CA GLU A 747 -9.55 9.18 -14.50
C GLU A 747 -9.29 7.85 -13.77
N GLY A 748 -8.05 7.56 -13.41
CA GLY A 748 -7.70 6.37 -12.63
C GLY A 748 -8.08 6.44 -11.16
N ASP A 749 -8.16 7.63 -10.54
CA ASP A 749 -8.75 7.75 -9.19
C ASP A 749 -10.26 7.50 -9.25
N MET A 750 -10.97 8.02 -10.26
CA MET A 750 -12.39 7.72 -10.47
C MET A 750 -12.60 6.23 -10.77
N ALA A 751 -11.79 5.63 -11.65
CA ALA A 751 -11.84 4.21 -11.93
C ALA A 751 -11.51 3.37 -10.68
N SER A 752 -10.52 3.78 -9.88
CA SER A 752 -10.19 3.11 -8.62
C SER A 752 -11.30 3.23 -7.60
N LEU A 753 -11.98 4.38 -7.52
CA LEU A 753 -13.13 4.59 -6.67
C LEU A 753 -14.28 3.66 -7.10
N ILE A 754 -14.56 3.54 -8.40
CA ILE A 754 -15.54 2.60 -8.95
C ILE A 754 -15.17 1.15 -8.65
N VAL A 755 -13.93 0.72 -8.94
CA VAL A 755 -13.49 -0.66 -8.73
C VAL A 755 -13.50 -1.02 -7.23
N ARG A 756 -13.01 -0.15 -6.35
CA ARG A 756 -13.07 -0.39 -4.90
C ARG A 756 -14.51 -0.38 -4.37
N THR A 757 -15.38 0.48 -4.90
CA THR A 757 -16.81 0.47 -4.56
C THR A 757 -17.46 -0.84 -4.99
N ALA A 758 -17.16 -1.32 -6.20
CA ALA A 758 -17.61 -2.62 -6.67
C ALA A 758 -17.07 -3.76 -5.81
N ASP A 759 -15.82 -3.68 -5.32
CA ASP A 759 -15.26 -4.65 -4.38
C ASP A 759 -16.01 -4.64 -3.04
N HIS A 760 -16.33 -3.46 -2.49
CA HIS A 760 -17.14 -3.33 -1.26
C HIS A 760 -18.57 -3.86 -1.44
N LEU A 761 -19.22 -3.51 -2.55
CA LEU A 761 -20.53 -4.05 -2.92
C LEU A 761 -20.47 -5.58 -3.07
N ARG A 762 -19.38 -6.12 -3.63
CA ARG A 762 -19.17 -7.57 -3.72
C ARG A 762 -19.06 -8.21 -2.34
N GLN A 763 -18.43 -7.53 -1.36
CA GLN A 763 -18.43 -8.02 0.03
C GLN A 763 -19.84 -8.04 0.64
N MET A 764 -20.70 -7.08 0.30
CA MET A 764 -22.10 -7.08 0.75
C MET A 764 -22.91 -8.24 0.18
N LEU A 765 -22.51 -8.81 -0.97
CA LEU A 765 -23.14 -10.04 -1.50
C LEU A 765 -22.94 -11.23 -0.57
N ASN A 766 -21.87 -11.27 0.23
CA ASN A 766 -21.65 -12.33 1.22
C ASN A 766 -22.69 -12.29 2.35
N LEU A 767 -23.54 -11.26 2.41
CA LEU A 767 -24.64 -11.12 3.34
C LEU A 767 -25.97 -11.67 2.78
N GLU A 768 -25.98 -12.34 1.63
CA GLU A 768 -27.22 -12.83 0.99
C GLU A 768 -28.10 -13.69 1.93
N GLU A 769 -27.48 -14.47 2.82
CA GLU A 769 -28.20 -15.28 3.82
C GLU A 769 -28.90 -14.44 4.90
N THR A 770 -28.32 -13.31 5.31
CA THR A 770 -28.82 -12.49 6.43
C THR A 770 -29.59 -11.25 5.97
N HIS A 771 -29.18 -10.65 4.84
CA HIS A 771 -29.72 -9.42 4.26
C HIS A 771 -29.95 -9.60 2.74
N PRO A 772 -30.88 -10.46 2.31
CA PRO A 772 -31.06 -10.80 0.90
C PRO A 772 -31.43 -9.61 0.02
N ILE A 773 -32.24 -8.67 0.54
CA ILE A 773 -32.63 -7.45 -0.19
C ILE A 773 -31.41 -6.55 -0.41
N LEU A 774 -30.59 -6.36 0.63
CA LEU A 774 -29.36 -5.57 0.55
C LEU A 774 -28.39 -6.18 -0.47
N ALA A 775 -28.19 -7.50 -0.42
CA ALA A 775 -27.33 -8.22 -1.35
C ALA A 775 -27.84 -8.10 -2.80
N ALA A 776 -29.16 -8.22 -3.03
CA ALA A 776 -29.75 -8.03 -4.34
C ALA A 776 -29.56 -6.59 -4.86
N THR A 777 -29.79 -5.57 -4.02
CA THR A 777 -29.55 -4.17 -4.38
C THR A 777 -28.07 -3.91 -4.67
N ALA A 778 -27.16 -4.46 -3.88
CA ALA A 778 -25.73 -4.33 -4.09
C ALA A 778 -25.29 -4.98 -5.42
N ARG A 779 -25.85 -6.15 -5.76
CA ARG A 779 -25.61 -6.83 -7.05
C ARG A 779 -26.04 -5.96 -8.23
N ASN A 780 -27.22 -5.36 -8.14
CA ASN A 780 -27.72 -4.45 -9.17
C ASN A 780 -26.88 -3.17 -9.25
N ALA A 781 -26.47 -2.62 -8.10
CA ALA A 781 -25.60 -1.45 -8.03
C ALA A 781 -24.24 -1.70 -8.71
N MET A 782 -23.65 -2.89 -8.51
CA MET A 782 -22.43 -3.30 -9.21
C MET A 782 -22.61 -3.28 -10.73
N GLY A 783 -23.73 -3.81 -11.23
CA GLY A 783 -24.05 -3.81 -12.66
C GLY A 783 -24.21 -2.41 -13.26
N LEU A 784 -24.61 -1.41 -12.47
CA LEU A 784 -24.70 -0.02 -12.93
C LEU A 784 -23.34 0.69 -13.00
N ILE A 785 -22.42 0.37 -12.09
CA ILE A 785 -21.12 1.07 -12.01
C ILE A 785 -20.00 0.40 -12.80
N LEU A 786 -20.05 -0.92 -12.99
CA LEU A 786 -19.08 -1.68 -13.78
C LEU A 786 -19.44 -1.61 -15.26
N ARG A 787 -19.21 -0.45 -15.86
CA ARG A 787 -19.41 -0.21 -17.30
C ARG A 787 -18.23 0.54 -17.91
N GLU A 788 -18.21 0.62 -19.23
CA GLU A 788 -17.19 1.38 -19.96
C GLU A 788 -17.09 2.82 -19.44
N PRO A 789 -15.87 3.40 -19.28
CA PRO A 789 -14.57 2.88 -19.69
C PRO A 789 -13.80 2.10 -18.61
N VAL A 790 -14.43 1.82 -17.46
CA VAL A 790 -13.74 1.22 -16.30
C VAL A 790 -13.66 -0.30 -16.39
N PHE A 791 -14.75 -0.93 -16.83
CA PHE A 791 -14.90 -2.37 -16.94
C PHE A 791 -15.53 -2.76 -18.27
N LEU A 792 -15.10 -3.91 -18.81
CA LEU A 792 -15.67 -4.57 -19.97
C LEU A 792 -15.95 -6.02 -19.59
N ASP A 793 -17.16 -6.48 -19.88
CA ASP A 793 -17.65 -7.84 -19.62
C ASP A 793 -16.85 -8.94 -20.33
#